data_AF-A0A8D2LKY4-F1
#
_entry.id   AF-A0A8D2LKY4-F1
#
_cell.length_a   1.000
_cell.length_b   1.000
_cell.length_c   1.000
_cell.angle_alpha   90.00
_cell.angle_beta   90.00
_cell.angle_gamma   90.00
#
_symmetry.space_group_name_H-M   'P 1'
#
loop_
_entity.id
_entity.type
_entity.pdbx_description
1 polymer ?
#
loop_
_entity_poly.entity_id
_entity_poly.type
_entity_poly.pdbx_seq_one_letter_code
_entity_poly.pdbx_strand_id
1 'polypeptide(L)'
;MLVEEPSSSEGGTLSLNELMFLDVLTNNTEEQCFSAQARSTVLQGLPFGGVPTVLALNFILWLFLLLVFSCLRKAAWDYGRLALLMDNDSLTSLFYGEQSEKEKSPSETSPLDAENKDVGFCSWLLSVYQMKDEEIQSKCGIDATTYLSFQRHILVLLMIICVLSVAVILPVNFSGDLLGKNPATFGRTTVANVPKDDRLLWLHSIFALLYFIITVLCMAHHSIQLEYKENEKVARTLMVTGIPKEITDPSLVVKHFHEAYPSCTVTGIQFCSDVRKLMKLDSERRKAMKGRLYFTTKAQKEGKIMIKIHPCSRIFCCHFCGFEEVDAEQYYGELEEKLTDEFNAERGRIALKRLDMAFVTFQDERMTATKWLTSLLITSYLCFPPHRENLSVRGAVWWVRFILLNICLFLLLFFLTTPAIIVNTMDMFNVTRPVETLKNPIVTQFFPTLLLWAFSVFLPFIVYYSAFFESHWTRSTENQITMHKCYFFLVFMVIILPSLGLTSLDLFFRWLFDTHFVDQAEIKFQCVFLPDNGAFFVNYVVTSSLIGTAMELLRIPGLIVYATQLCFAKSEPERLHIKRSQAYEFQFGLEYAWTCCIFAVVMTYSITCPIIVPFGLLYMLLKHMVDRYNIYYVYIPTKLNQRIHSAAISQVVVAPILCMFWLLFFSILRLGSIHPITIFTCVVLLCCILSSFFSLCLKKLQPRQPSSYQVREGKLFPVSYGLLLAFFLMTSCQLRCIESI
;
A
#
# COMPACT_ATOMS: atom_id res chain seq x y z
N MET A 1 8.33 79.80 36.36
CA MET A 1 9.80 79.68 36.42
C MET A 1 10.12 78.23 36.13
N LEU A 2 10.86 77.77 35.13
CA LEU A 2 11.51 78.22 33.89
C LEU A 2 11.62 76.87 33.10
N VAL A 3 11.09 76.73 31.87
CA VAL A 3 11.85 76.72 30.57
C VAL A 3 12.77 75.46 30.50
N GLU A 4 12.62 74.49 29.59
CA GLU A 4 12.85 74.54 28.13
C GLU A 4 12.24 73.34 27.37
N GLU A 5 11.75 73.58 26.14
CA GLU A 5 11.85 72.65 25.00
C GLU A 5 13.24 72.80 24.34
N PRO A 6 13.72 71.79 23.58
CA PRO A 6 13.84 72.08 22.15
C PRO A 6 13.52 70.94 21.16
N SER A 7 13.28 71.42 19.95
CA SER A 7 13.03 70.87 18.60
C SER A 7 13.83 69.68 18.04
N SER A 8 13.11 68.91 17.21
CA SER A 8 13.43 68.13 15.99
C SER A 8 14.87 68.00 15.44
N SER A 9 15.29 66.78 15.09
CA SER A 9 15.97 66.44 13.81
C SER A 9 15.96 64.92 13.53
N GLU A 10 15.84 64.56 12.25
CA GLU A 10 15.74 63.21 11.68
C GLU A 10 17.05 62.39 11.81
N GLY A 11 16.90 61.08 11.94
CA GLY A 11 18.00 60.11 11.89
C GLY A 11 17.59 58.76 12.49
N GLY A 12 16.85 57.95 11.72
CA GLY A 12 16.38 56.64 12.17
C GLY A 12 17.53 55.64 12.34
N THR A 13 18.06 55.52 13.55
CA THR A 13 18.85 54.37 14.00
C THR A 13 17.96 53.48 14.86
N LEU A 14 17.67 52.27 14.38
CA LEU A 14 16.94 51.24 15.12
C LEU A 14 17.65 51.02 16.48
N SER A 15 16.90 51.15 17.57
CA SER A 15 17.50 51.18 18.91
C SER A 15 17.93 49.78 19.37
N LEU A 16 19.06 49.69 20.09
CA LEU A 16 19.60 48.44 20.66
C LEU A 16 18.56 47.70 21.56
N ASN A 17 17.61 48.44 22.12
CA ASN A 17 16.51 47.91 22.93
C ASN A 17 15.41 47.23 22.09
N GLU A 18 15.15 47.68 20.86
CA GLU A 18 14.20 47.00 19.96
C GLU A 18 14.80 45.70 19.42
N LEU A 19 16.12 45.69 19.13
CA LEU A 19 16.83 44.48 18.74
C LEU A 19 16.83 43.45 19.88
N MET A 20 17.08 43.89 21.11
CA MET A 20 16.99 43.04 22.29
C MET A 20 15.57 42.58 22.62
N PHE A 21 14.55 43.42 22.38
CA PHE A 21 13.16 43.05 22.57
C PHE A 21 12.70 42.02 21.53
N LEU A 22 13.14 42.16 20.27
CA LEU A 22 12.97 41.14 19.24
C LEU A 22 13.71 39.84 19.61
N ASP A 23 14.93 39.92 20.13
CA ASP A 23 15.73 38.74 20.57
C ASP A 23 15.11 38.02 21.78
N VAL A 24 14.43 38.76 22.66
CA VAL A 24 13.69 38.20 23.80
C VAL A 24 12.36 37.59 23.34
N LEU A 25 11.68 38.17 22.35
CA LEU A 25 10.48 37.61 21.76
C LEU A 25 10.75 36.33 20.96
N THR A 26 11.85 36.29 20.20
CA THR A 26 12.29 35.08 19.46
C THR A 26 12.74 33.98 20.43
N ASN A 27 13.54 34.28 21.46
CA ASN A 27 13.93 33.29 22.47
C ASN A 27 12.71 32.71 23.21
N ASN A 28 11.72 33.54 23.56
CA ASN A 28 10.51 33.07 24.22
C ASN A 28 9.61 32.22 23.30
N THR A 29 9.58 32.50 21.99
CA THR A 29 8.84 31.66 21.03
C THR A 29 9.56 30.37 20.71
N GLU A 30 10.89 30.38 20.59
CA GLU A 30 11.70 29.17 20.45
C GLU A 30 11.57 28.27 21.69
N GLU A 31 11.71 28.80 22.91
CA GLU A 31 11.50 28.01 24.14
C GLU A 31 10.05 27.48 24.29
N GLN A 32 9.04 28.24 23.85
CA GLN A 32 7.65 27.76 23.81
C GLN A 32 7.41 26.67 22.76
N CYS A 33 8.02 26.77 21.57
CA CYS A 33 7.99 25.73 20.54
C CYS A 33 8.70 24.45 21.02
N PHE A 34 9.88 24.58 21.63
CA PHE A 34 10.68 23.47 22.16
C PHE A 34 9.98 22.78 23.34
N SER A 35 9.42 23.53 24.30
CA SER A 35 8.75 22.95 25.48
C SER A 35 7.43 22.24 25.17
N ALA A 36 6.68 22.70 24.16
CA ALA A 36 5.46 22.03 23.70
C ALA A 36 5.74 20.69 23.00
N GLN A 37 6.89 20.56 22.32
CA GLN A 37 7.26 19.37 21.54
C GLN A 37 8.20 18.40 22.29
N ALA A 38 8.90 18.88 23.33
CA ALA A 38 9.79 18.12 24.22
C ALA A 38 9.16 16.91 24.94
N ARG A 39 7.83 16.76 24.88
CA ARG A 39 7.11 15.62 25.48
C ARG A 39 6.88 14.44 24.52
N SER A 40 7.32 14.49 23.26
CA SER A 40 6.78 13.61 22.21
C SER A 40 7.76 12.78 21.37
N THR A 41 9.09 12.94 21.46
CA THR A 41 10.02 12.13 20.64
C THR A 41 11.22 11.58 21.43
N VAL A 42 11.48 10.28 21.25
CA VAL A 42 12.46 9.46 22.00
C VAL A 42 13.93 9.76 21.63
N LEU A 43 14.18 10.62 20.64
CA LEU A 43 15.51 10.82 20.05
C LEU A 43 16.12 12.21 20.32
N GLN A 44 15.57 12.98 21.27
CA GLN A 44 16.08 14.32 21.58
C GLN A 44 17.47 14.27 22.24
N GLY A 45 18.37 15.16 21.80
CA GLY A 45 19.74 15.33 22.34
C GLY A 45 20.87 14.73 21.50
N LEU A 46 20.56 14.05 20.40
CA LEU A 46 21.57 13.52 19.48
C LEU A 46 21.97 14.54 18.40
N PRO A 47 23.27 14.63 18.03
CA PRO A 47 23.71 15.52 16.96
C PRO A 47 23.03 15.15 15.63
N PHE A 48 22.73 16.15 14.82
CA PHE A 48 22.14 16.01 13.48
C PHE A 48 20.79 15.26 13.46
N GLY A 49 19.94 15.52 14.45
CA GLY A 49 18.59 14.92 14.53
C GLY A 49 18.59 13.38 14.70
N GLY A 50 19.71 12.80 15.14
CA GLY A 50 19.87 11.37 15.36
C GLY A 50 20.03 10.51 14.09
N VAL A 51 20.06 11.13 12.89
CA VAL A 51 20.09 10.39 11.61
C VAL A 51 21.26 9.40 11.50
N PRO A 52 22.53 9.77 11.80
CA PRO A 52 23.64 8.83 11.69
C PRO A 52 23.53 7.66 12.67
N THR A 53 23.07 7.93 13.89
CA THR A 53 22.88 6.91 14.94
C THR A 53 21.77 5.93 14.55
N VAL A 54 20.62 6.43 14.09
CA VAL A 54 19.49 5.63 13.64
C VAL A 54 19.89 4.79 12.42
N LEU A 55 20.62 5.36 11.46
CA LEU A 55 21.13 4.64 10.30
C LEU A 55 22.05 3.48 10.71
N ALA A 56 23.00 3.71 11.61
CA ALA A 56 23.92 2.67 12.09
C ALA A 56 23.19 1.53 12.80
N LEU A 57 22.26 1.86 13.71
CA LEU A 57 21.44 0.86 14.42
C LEU A 57 20.57 0.06 13.45
N ASN A 58 19.87 0.73 12.53
CA ASN A 58 19.03 0.08 11.53
C ASN A 58 19.86 -0.81 10.60
N PHE A 59 21.08 -0.42 10.25
CA PHE A 59 21.97 -1.22 9.42
C PHE A 59 22.44 -2.49 10.13
N ILE A 60 22.83 -2.40 11.41
CA ILE A 60 23.21 -3.56 12.22
C ILE A 60 22.02 -4.53 12.35
N LEU A 61 20.84 -4.00 12.66
CA LEU A 61 19.62 -4.82 12.78
C LEU A 61 19.23 -5.45 11.43
N TRP A 62 19.39 -4.72 10.33
CA TRP A 62 19.17 -5.23 8.98
C TRP A 62 20.10 -6.40 8.64
N LEU A 63 21.40 -6.29 8.95
CA LEU A 63 22.35 -7.40 8.79
C LEU A 63 21.95 -8.62 9.62
N PHE A 64 21.51 -8.40 10.86
CA PHE A 64 20.99 -9.46 11.71
C PHE A 64 19.76 -10.14 11.10
N LEU A 65 18.78 -9.37 10.61
CA LEU A 65 17.59 -9.91 9.95
C LEU A 65 17.95 -10.70 8.68
N LEU A 66 18.88 -10.22 7.86
CA LEU A 66 19.37 -10.97 6.69
C LEU A 66 20.08 -12.28 7.07
N LEU A 67 20.81 -12.29 8.19
CA LEU A 67 21.41 -13.50 8.74
C LEU A 67 20.33 -14.48 9.18
N VAL A 68 19.29 -14.01 9.90
CA VAL A 68 18.14 -14.83 10.29
C VAL A 68 17.42 -15.39 9.07
N PHE A 69 17.17 -14.58 8.03
CA PHE A 69 16.58 -15.03 6.77
C PHE A 69 17.42 -16.13 6.12
N SER A 70 18.73 -15.93 6.03
CA SER A 70 19.64 -16.89 5.39
C SER A 70 19.71 -18.21 6.17
N CYS A 71 19.65 -18.15 7.50
CA CYS A 71 19.54 -19.32 8.38
C CYS A 71 18.19 -20.03 8.21
N LEU A 72 17.06 -19.31 8.25
CA LEU A 72 15.72 -19.88 8.09
C LEU A 72 15.53 -20.52 6.72
N ARG A 73 16.06 -19.90 5.66
CA ARG A 73 16.04 -20.45 4.29
C ARG A 73 16.73 -21.81 4.20
N LYS A 74 17.84 -22.00 4.93
CA LYS A 74 18.59 -23.27 4.93
C LYS A 74 18.02 -24.30 5.92
N ALA A 75 17.68 -23.88 7.13
CA ALA A 75 17.22 -24.77 8.20
C ALA A 75 15.78 -25.26 7.96
N ALA A 76 14.93 -24.45 7.35
CA ALA A 76 13.57 -24.79 7.00
C ALA A 76 13.42 -24.87 5.47
N TRP A 77 14.14 -25.82 4.83
CA TRP A 77 14.15 -26.08 3.37
C TRP A 77 12.77 -25.98 2.67
N ASP A 78 11.68 -26.20 3.42
CA ASP A 78 10.28 -26.05 2.98
C ASP A 78 9.72 -24.61 2.94
N TYR A 79 10.22 -23.65 3.72
CA TYR A 79 9.58 -22.33 3.93
C TYR A 79 9.87 -21.31 2.82
N GLY A 80 11.03 -21.40 2.18
CA GLY A 80 11.48 -20.44 1.15
C GLY A 80 11.05 -20.76 -0.29
N ARG A 81 10.58 -21.99 -0.57
CA ARG A 81 10.31 -22.51 -1.92
C ARG A 81 8.89 -23.08 -2.09
N LEU A 82 7.94 -22.60 -1.26
CA LEU A 82 6.56 -23.10 -1.18
C LEU A 82 5.83 -23.11 -2.54
N ALA A 83 6.05 -22.11 -3.40
CA ALA A 83 5.40 -22.03 -4.71
C ALA A 83 5.83 -23.16 -5.67
N LEU A 84 7.07 -23.66 -5.55
CA LEU A 84 7.58 -24.72 -6.42
C LEU A 84 6.98 -26.11 -6.13
N LEU A 85 6.42 -26.30 -4.93
CA LEU A 85 5.85 -27.59 -4.50
C LEU A 85 4.37 -27.76 -4.90
N MET A 86 3.72 -26.71 -5.40
CA MET A 86 2.28 -26.71 -5.70
C MET A 86 1.92 -27.09 -7.13
N ASP A 87 2.83 -26.95 -8.09
CA ASP A 87 2.55 -27.22 -9.51
C ASP A 87 2.13 -28.67 -9.78
N ASN A 88 2.35 -29.59 -8.85
CA ASN A 88 1.93 -30.99 -8.98
C ASN A 88 0.43 -31.25 -8.78
N ASP A 89 -0.34 -30.31 -8.20
CA ASP A 89 -1.73 -30.56 -7.76
C ASP A 89 -2.74 -29.51 -8.30
N SER A 90 -2.44 -28.82 -9.41
CA SER A 90 -3.41 -27.86 -9.97
C SER A 90 -4.73 -28.57 -10.28
N LEU A 91 -5.83 -28.00 -9.78
CA LEU A 91 -7.21 -28.51 -9.83
C LEU A 91 -7.66 -28.93 -11.26
N THR A 92 -6.98 -28.44 -12.29
CA THR A 92 -7.12 -28.82 -13.69
C THR A 92 -6.77 -30.29 -13.98
N SER A 93 -5.73 -30.87 -13.35
CA SER A 93 -5.32 -32.26 -13.61
C SER A 93 -6.33 -33.28 -13.06
N LEU A 94 -7.02 -32.91 -11.97
CA LEU A 94 -7.98 -33.78 -11.28
C LEU A 94 -9.40 -33.68 -11.86
N PHE A 95 -9.74 -32.58 -12.54
CA PHE A 95 -11.04 -32.39 -13.21
C PHE A 95 -11.03 -32.73 -14.70
N TYR A 96 -9.89 -32.64 -15.38
CA TYR A 96 -9.80 -32.94 -16.83
C TYR A 96 -9.11 -34.25 -17.17
N GLY A 97 -8.47 -34.96 -16.22
CA GLY A 97 -7.97 -36.31 -16.47
C GLY A 97 -7.14 -36.44 -17.75
N GLU A 98 -6.31 -35.44 -18.06
CA GLU A 98 -5.42 -35.52 -19.23
C GLU A 98 -3.98 -35.63 -18.75
N GLN A 99 -3.37 -36.78 -19.06
CA GLN A 99 -1.95 -36.86 -19.38
C GLN A 99 -1.69 -35.95 -20.57
N SER A 100 -1.58 -34.63 -20.35
CA SER A 100 -0.96 -33.78 -21.36
C SER A 100 0.52 -34.14 -21.38
N GLU A 101 0.89 -34.99 -22.33
CA GLU A 101 2.24 -35.04 -22.83
C GLU A 101 2.74 -33.61 -23.02
N LYS A 102 3.97 -33.38 -22.54
CA LYS A 102 4.72 -32.14 -22.72
C LYS A 102 4.70 -31.75 -24.19
N GLU A 103 3.97 -30.71 -24.56
CA GLU A 103 4.34 -29.90 -25.72
C GLU A 103 5.67 -29.22 -25.37
N LYS A 104 6.74 -29.78 -25.93
CA LYS A 104 8.09 -29.24 -25.88
C LYS A 104 8.11 -27.88 -26.57
N SER A 105 8.43 -26.83 -25.82
CA SER A 105 9.11 -25.64 -26.33
C SER A 105 10.37 -25.37 -25.48
N PRO A 106 11.47 -24.89 -26.10
CA PRO A 106 12.82 -25.18 -25.64
C PRO A 106 13.33 -24.16 -24.64
N SER A 107 13.40 -24.56 -23.37
CA SER A 107 14.49 -24.18 -22.46
C SER A 107 14.50 -25.19 -21.32
N GLU A 108 15.21 -26.28 -21.54
CA GLU A 108 15.57 -27.22 -20.49
C GLU A 108 16.47 -26.49 -19.48
N THR A 109 15.89 -26.12 -18.35
CA THR A 109 16.58 -26.29 -17.07
C THR A 109 15.71 -27.22 -16.26
N SER A 110 16.25 -28.41 -16.01
CA SER A 110 15.62 -29.38 -15.14
C SER A 110 15.48 -28.78 -13.73
N PRO A 111 14.50 -29.19 -12.90
CA PRO A 111 14.41 -28.74 -11.50
C PRO A 111 15.70 -29.00 -10.70
N LEU A 112 16.48 -29.99 -11.15
CA LEU A 112 17.78 -30.38 -10.63
C LEU A 112 18.89 -29.33 -10.90
N ASP A 113 18.77 -28.51 -11.95
CA ASP A 113 19.74 -27.44 -12.25
C ASP A 113 19.53 -26.19 -11.37
N ALA A 114 18.29 -25.93 -10.94
CA ALA A 114 17.97 -24.90 -9.94
C ALA A 114 18.36 -25.33 -8.51
N GLU A 115 18.49 -26.64 -8.27
CA GLU A 115 18.95 -27.21 -7.00
C GLU A 115 20.45 -26.98 -6.76
N ASN A 116 21.29 -27.07 -7.80
CA ASN A 116 22.76 -27.03 -7.64
C ASN A 116 23.38 -25.62 -7.52
N LYS A 117 22.66 -24.55 -7.85
CA LYS A 117 23.18 -23.16 -7.78
C LYS A 117 23.07 -22.48 -6.41
N ASP A 118 22.41 -23.11 -5.43
CA ASP A 118 21.88 -22.41 -4.24
C ASP A 118 22.52 -22.81 -2.90
N VAL A 119 23.81 -23.19 -2.92
CA VAL A 119 24.52 -23.69 -1.71
C VAL A 119 25.06 -22.56 -0.80
N GLY A 120 25.27 -21.36 -1.35
CA GLY A 120 25.87 -20.21 -0.66
C GLY A 120 24.93 -19.48 0.32
N PHE A 121 25.47 -18.87 1.38
CA PHE A 121 24.70 -18.09 2.36
C PHE A 121 23.95 -16.92 1.70
N CYS A 122 24.63 -16.18 0.82
CA CYS A 122 24.08 -15.06 0.04
C CYS A 122 23.72 -15.43 -1.41
N SER A 123 23.53 -16.72 -1.74
CA SER A 123 23.22 -17.14 -3.12
C SER A 123 21.95 -16.49 -3.66
N TRP A 124 20.97 -16.21 -2.78
CA TRP A 124 19.71 -15.57 -3.13
C TRP A 124 19.90 -14.22 -3.83
N LEU A 125 20.90 -13.43 -3.42
CA LEU A 125 21.18 -12.12 -4.02
C LEU A 125 21.67 -12.26 -5.48
N LEU A 126 22.52 -13.26 -5.74
CA LEU A 126 22.99 -13.58 -7.09
C LEU A 126 21.84 -14.12 -7.96
N SER A 127 20.98 -14.97 -7.39
CA SER A 127 19.80 -15.50 -8.08
C SER A 127 18.85 -14.39 -8.52
N VAL A 128 18.61 -13.38 -7.68
CA VAL A 128 17.76 -12.22 -8.03
C VAL A 128 18.28 -11.48 -9.26
N TYR A 129 19.60 -11.33 -9.38
CA TYR A 129 20.22 -10.66 -10.53
C TYR A 129 20.21 -11.52 -11.80
N GLN A 130 20.32 -12.85 -11.68
CA GLN A 130 20.33 -13.76 -12.83
C GLN A 130 18.95 -14.01 -13.44
N MET A 131 17.87 -13.82 -12.68
CA MET A 131 16.50 -14.03 -13.16
C MET A 131 16.16 -13.09 -14.32
N LYS A 132 15.55 -13.62 -15.38
CA LYS A 132 15.08 -12.82 -16.53
C LYS A 132 13.60 -12.48 -16.40
N ASP A 133 13.21 -11.31 -16.90
CA ASP A 133 11.81 -10.84 -16.84
C ASP A 133 10.85 -11.78 -17.61
N GLU A 134 11.32 -12.41 -18.70
CA GLU A 134 10.55 -13.37 -19.50
C GLU A 134 10.17 -14.63 -18.68
N GLU A 135 11.09 -15.10 -17.86
CA GLU A 135 10.89 -16.25 -16.98
C GLU A 135 9.91 -15.93 -15.84
N ILE A 136 9.98 -14.70 -15.30
CA ILE A 136 9.02 -14.20 -14.32
C ILE A 136 7.64 -14.09 -14.98
N GLN A 137 7.55 -13.65 -16.24
CA GLN A 137 6.28 -13.56 -16.96
C GLN A 137 5.63 -14.93 -17.16
N SER A 138 6.40 -15.94 -17.59
CA SER A 138 5.86 -17.28 -17.85
C SER A 138 5.39 -17.97 -16.57
N LYS A 139 6.10 -17.76 -15.45
CA LYS A 139 5.81 -18.40 -14.16
C LYS A 139 4.77 -17.65 -13.32
N CYS A 140 4.97 -16.35 -13.15
CA CYS A 140 4.20 -15.51 -12.21
C CYS A 140 3.08 -14.72 -12.90
N GLY A 141 3.06 -14.66 -14.24
CA GLY A 141 2.06 -13.95 -15.03
C GLY A 141 2.43 -12.49 -15.37
N ILE A 142 1.62 -11.88 -16.22
CA ILE A 142 1.83 -10.51 -16.72
C ILE A 142 1.73 -9.45 -15.61
N ASP A 143 0.81 -9.62 -14.65
CA ASP A 143 0.57 -8.64 -13.58
C ASP A 143 1.81 -8.47 -12.67
N ALA A 144 2.53 -9.57 -12.42
CA ALA A 144 3.79 -9.57 -11.68
C ALA A 144 4.87 -8.76 -12.40
N THR A 145 5.07 -9.01 -13.69
CA THR A 145 6.05 -8.25 -14.49
C THR A 145 5.67 -6.78 -14.64
N THR A 146 4.38 -6.48 -14.69
CA THR A 146 3.84 -5.13 -14.76
C THR A 146 4.12 -4.36 -13.47
N TYR A 147 3.93 -4.99 -12.31
CA TYR A 147 4.30 -4.44 -11.00
C TYR A 147 5.80 -4.17 -10.88
N LEU A 148 6.65 -5.12 -11.28
CA LEU A 148 8.11 -4.92 -11.27
C LEU A 148 8.55 -3.83 -12.26
N SER A 149 7.87 -3.71 -13.41
CA SER A 149 8.07 -2.61 -14.35
C SER A 149 7.71 -1.25 -13.74
N PHE A 150 6.59 -1.16 -13.04
CA PHE A 150 6.17 0.05 -12.33
C PHE A 150 7.22 0.51 -11.30
N GLN A 151 7.75 -0.42 -10.48
CA GLN A 151 8.80 -0.11 -9.52
C GLN A 151 10.08 0.43 -10.19
N ARG A 152 10.48 -0.14 -11.33
CA ARG A 152 11.64 0.35 -12.11
C ARG A 152 11.43 1.78 -12.61
N HIS A 153 10.23 2.13 -13.04
CA HIS A 153 9.92 3.49 -13.48
C HIS A 153 9.97 4.49 -12.32
N ILE A 154 9.48 4.12 -11.13
CA ILE A 154 9.64 4.93 -9.92
C ILE A 154 11.11 5.06 -9.54
N LEU A 155 11.89 3.97 -9.63
CA LEU A 155 13.32 3.99 -9.34
C LEU A 155 14.07 4.97 -10.26
N VAL A 156 13.80 4.93 -11.58
CA VAL A 156 14.37 5.88 -12.55
C VAL A 156 13.94 7.31 -12.24
N LEU A 157 12.67 7.53 -11.91
CA LEU A 157 12.16 8.84 -11.51
C LEU A 157 12.88 9.39 -10.28
N LEU A 158 13.01 8.59 -9.22
CA LEU A 158 13.73 8.97 -8.01
C LEU A 158 15.23 9.19 -8.25
N MET A 159 15.87 8.43 -9.14
CA MET A 159 17.26 8.68 -9.52
C MET A 159 17.43 10.08 -10.10
N ILE A 160 16.56 10.49 -11.03
CA ILE A 160 16.60 11.83 -11.64
C ILE A 160 16.39 12.91 -10.57
N ILE A 161 15.39 12.73 -9.71
CA ILE A 161 15.07 13.67 -8.62
C ILE A 161 16.20 13.72 -7.60
N CYS A 162 16.84 12.60 -7.29
CA CYS A 162 17.97 12.53 -6.37
C CYS A 162 19.15 13.36 -6.87
N VAL A 163 19.50 13.23 -8.16
CA VAL A 163 20.55 14.04 -8.78
C VAL A 163 20.22 15.53 -8.69
N LEU A 164 18.98 15.92 -9.02
CA LEU A 164 18.54 17.32 -8.95
C LEU A 164 18.54 17.88 -7.52
N SER A 165 18.00 17.13 -6.56
CA SER A 165 17.92 17.52 -5.14
C SER A 165 19.30 17.62 -4.50
N VAL A 166 20.19 16.66 -4.73
CA VAL A 166 21.53 16.63 -4.09
C VAL A 166 22.52 17.55 -4.79
N ALA A 167 22.49 17.66 -6.12
CA ALA A 167 23.46 18.48 -6.85
C ALA A 167 23.11 19.97 -6.88
N VAL A 168 21.83 20.33 -6.75
CA VAL A 168 21.38 21.73 -6.86
C VAL A 168 20.74 22.24 -5.57
N ILE A 169 19.68 21.60 -5.08
CA ILE A 169 18.90 22.12 -3.94
C ILE A 169 19.71 22.06 -2.64
N LEU A 170 20.44 20.98 -2.40
CA LEU A 170 21.21 20.81 -1.17
C LEU A 170 22.34 21.85 -1.02
N PRO A 171 23.20 22.12 -2.04
CA PRO A 171 24.16 23.22 -1.98
C PRO A 171 23.52 24.59 -1.73
N VAL A 172 22.35 24.84 -2.33
CA VAL A 172 21.61 26.10 -2.13
C VAL A 172 21.06 26.21 -0.70
N ASN A 173 20.65 25.11 -0.08
CA ASN A 173 20.29 25.14 1.34
C ASN A 173 21.52 25.41 2.24
N PHE A 174 22.69 24.89 1.88
CA PHE A 174 23.94 25.13 2.62
C PHE A 174 24.50 26.55 2.46
N SER A 175 24.17 27.27 1.39
CA SER A 175 24.63 28.65 1.21
C SER A 175 23.96 29.63 2.19
N GLY A 176 22.83 29.26 2.77
CA GLY A 176 22.16 30.05 3.79
C GLY A 176 22.93 30.12 5.12
N ASP A 177 22.72 31.20 5.87
CA ASP A 177 23.45 31.53 7.09
C ASP A 177 22.56 31.66 8.35
N LEU A 178 21.24 31.43 8.24
CA LEU A 178 20.27 31.60 9.33
C LEU A 178 20.47 30.68 10.54
N LEU A 179 20.85 29.40 10.33
CA LEU A 179 20.89 28.38 11.39
C LEU A 179 22.30 28.14 11.98
N GLY A 180 23.17 29.16 11.93
CA GLY A 180 24.54 29.13 12.46
C GLY A 180 25.48 28.19 11.69
N LYS A 181 26.79 28.25 11.99
CA LYS A 181 27.83 27.47 11.26
C LYS A 181 28.19 26.12 11.89
N ASN A 182 27.43 25.65 12.88
CA ASN A 182 27.69 24.35 13.50
C ASN A 182 27.36 23.18 12.55
N PRO A 183 28.26 22.22 12.32
CA PRO A 183 28.00 21.07 11.45
C PRO A 183 27.02 20.05 12.06
N ALA A 184 26.79 20.12 13.37
CA ALA A 184 25.87 19.23 14.08
C ALA A 184 24.38 19.59 13.91
N THR A 185 24.06 20.77 13.35
CA THR A 185 22.67 21.23 13.22
C THR A 185 22.07 20.72 11.90
N PHE A 186 21.06 19.85 11.99
CA PHE A 186 20.38 19.27 10.82
C PHE A 186 19.73 20.34 9.94
N GLY A 187 19.21 21.41 10.55
CA GLY A 187 18.44 22.43 9.84
C GLY A 187 19.19 23.17 8.74
N ARG A 188 20.52 23.16 8.75
CA ARG A 188 21.37 23.74 7.70
C ARG A 188 21.20 23.08 6.33
N THR A 189 20.69 21.86 6.31
CA THR A 189 20.44 21.08 5.10
C THR A 189 19.07 21.35 4.48
N THR A 190 18.24 22.13 5.18
CA THR A 190 16.84 22.38 4.84
C THR A 190 16.63 23.78 4.29
N VAL A 191 15.51 24.00 3.62
CA VAL A 191 15.09 25.32 3.10
C VAL A 191 15.00 26.39 4.19
N ALA A 192 14.83 26.00 5.46
CA ALA A 192 14.77 26.92 6.60
C ALA A 192 16.08 27.71 6.81
N ASN A 193 17.22 27.22 6.29
CA ASN A 193 18.50 27.90 6.39
C ASN A 193 18.67 29.07 5.41
N VAL A 194 17.85 29.16 4.35
CA VAL A 194 17.94 30.20 3.31
C VAL A 194 17.19 31.47 3.75
N PRO A 195 17.76 32.69 3.63
CA PRO A 195 17.10 33.95 4.03
C PRO A 195 15.76 34.20 3.34
N LYS A 196 14.88 34.99 3.97
CA LYS A 196 13.58 35.37 3.37
C LYS A 196 13.75 36.25 2.13
N ASP A 197 14.75 37.13 2.14
CA ASP A 197 15.00 38.12 1.08
C ASP A 197 15.89 37.59 -0.06
N ASP A 198 16.38 36.36 0.06
CA ASP A 198 17.28 35.80 -0.94
C ASP A 198 16.53 35.30 -2.18
N ARG A 199 17.04 35.65 -3.36
CA ARG A 199 16.50 35.22 -4.66
C ARG A 199 16.60 33.71 -4.83
N LEU A 200 17.48 33.03 -4.09
CA LEU A 200 17.64 31.59 -4.14
C LEU A 200 16.39 30.79 -3.76
N LEU A 201 15.45 31.38 -3.00
CA LEU A 201 14.19 30.70 -2.64
C LEU A 201 13.27 30.44 -3.85
N TRP A 202 13.41 31.22 -4.94
CA TRP A 202 12.69 30.97 -6.19
C TRP A 202 13.03 29.60 -6.79
N LEU A 203 14.26 29.11 -6.56
CA LEU A 203 14.72 27.84 -7.08
C LEU A 203 13.87 26.68 -6.56
N HIS A 204 13.49 26.68 -5.28
CA HIS A 204 12.63 25.65 -4.68
C HIS A 204 11.27 25.58 -5.37
N SER A 205 10.69 26.72 -5.72
CA SER A 205 9.39 26.79 -6.41
C SER A 205 9.48 26.34 -7.88
N ILE A 206 10.56 26.70 -8.57
CA ILE A 206 10.81 26.26 -9.96
C ILE A 206 11.06 24.75 -10.02
N PHE A 207 11.84 24.21 -9.07
CA PHE A 207 12.12 22.78 -9.00
C PHE A 207 10.87 21.95 -8.65
N ALA A 208 9.94 22.49 -7.86
CA ALA A 208 8.65 21.85 -7.62
C ALA A 208 7.87 21.62 -8.93
N LEU A 209 7.81 22.65 -9.78
CA LEU A 209 7.20 22.55 -11.11
C LEU A 209 7.94 21.55 -12.00
N LEU A 210 9.28 21.59 -12.01
CA LEU A 210 10.11 20.64 -12.75
C LEU A 210 9.84 19.20 -12.32
N TYR A 211 9.73 18.92 -11.02
CA TYR A 211 9.45 17.59 -10.48
C TYR A 211 8.07 17.08 -10.90
N PHE A 212 7.06 17.95 -10.93
CA PHE A 212 5.74 17.60 -11.47
C PHE A 212 5.83 17.21 -12.96
N ILE A 213 6.49 18.03 -13.79
CA ILE A 213 6.63 17.76 -15.22
C ILE A 213 7.37 16.44 -15.47
N ILE A 214 8.52 16.23 -14.82
CA ILE A 214 9.30 14.98 -14.95
C ILE A 214 8.47 13.76 -14.52
N THR A 215 7.73 13.87 -13.41
CA THR A 215 6.86 12.80 -12.92
C THR A 215 5.78 12.46 -13.93
N VAL A 216 5.07 13.46 -14.46
CA VAL A 216 4.03 13.26 -15.46
C VAL A 216 4.58 12.64 -16.75
N LEU A 217 5.73 13.10 -17.24
CA LEU A 217 6.38 12.53 -18.44
C LEU A 217 6.79 11.07 -18.23
N CYS A 218 7.42 10.75 -17.10
CA CYS A 218 7.83 9.39 -16.77
C CYS A 218 6.61 8.46 -16.63
N MET A 219 5.56 8.92 -15.95
CA MET A 219 4.32 8.15 -15.76
C MET A 219 3.50 8.01 -17.05
N ALA A 220 3.50 9.02 -17.93
CA ALA A 220 2.88 8.92 -19.25
C ALA A 220 3.60 7.89 -20.12
N HIS A 221 4.94 7.89 -20.12
CA HIS A 221 5.74 6.89 -20.82
C HIS A 221 5.44 5.47 -20.31
N HIS A 222 5.38 5.27 -18.98
CA HIS A 222 4.99 3.98 -18.40
C HIS A 222 3.57 3.57 -18.83
N SER A 223 2.61 4.49 -18.78
CA SER A 223 1.21 4.22 -19.18
C SER A 223 1.09 3.73 -20.62
N ILE A 224 1.89 4.26 -21.55
CA ILE A 224 1.92 3.82 -22.95
C ILE A 224 2.47 2.39 -23.07
N GLN A 225 3.49 2.06 -22.28
CA GLN A 225 4.06 0.71 -22.27
C GLN A 225 3.10 -0.34 -21.67
N LEU A 226 2.21 0.08 -20.78
CA LEU A 226 1.17 -0.79 -20.24
C LEU A 226 0.11 -1.16 -21.28
N GLU A 227 -0.17 -0.30 -22.28
CA GLU A 227 -1.24 -0.48 -23.26
C GLU A 227 -1.02 -1.63 -24.27
N TYR A 228 0.02 -2.48 -24.11
CA TYR A 228 0.36 -3.53 -25.08
C TYR A 228 0.46 -4.95 -24.50
N LYS A 229 -0.67 -5.68 -24.48
CA LYS A 229 -0.87 -7.15 -24.73
C LYS A 229 -2.36 -7.52 -24.48
N GLU A 230 -3.31 -6.80 -25.09
CA GLU A 230 -4.75 -7.19 -25.05
C GLU A 230 -5.06 -8.48 -25.84
N ASN A 231 -4.05 -9.15 -26.40
CA ASN A 231 -4.22 -10.41 -27.15
C ASN A 231 -4.49 -11.65 -26.26
N GLU A 232 -4.65 -11.50 -24.94
CA GLU A 232 -5.07 -12.60 -24.07
C GLU A 232 -6.52 -12.44 -23.58
N LYS A 233 -7.42 -13.00 -24.39
CA LYS A 233 -8.75 -13.54 -24.04
C LYS A 233 -9.75 -12.53 -23.49
N VAL A 234 -10.44 -11.84 -24.40
CA VAL A 234 -11.81 -11.40 -24.11
C VAL A 234 -12.59 -12.67 -23.78
N ALA A 235 -13.04 -12.80 -22.53
CA ALA A 235 -13.77 -13.99 -22.13
C ALA A 235 -15.04 -14.13 -22.97
N ARG A 236 -15.26 -15.32 -23.54
CA ARG A 236 -16.52 -15.70 -24.20
C ARG A 236 -17.70 -15.71 -23.23
N THR A 237 -17.44 -15.64 -21.93
CA THR A 237 -18.44 -15.73 -20.87
C THR A 237 -18.65 -14.38 -20.19
N LEU A 238 -19.89 -13.95 -20.10
CA LEU A 238 -20.33 -12.76 -19.37
C LEU A 238 -21.08 -13.15 -18.11
N MET A 239 -20.81 -12.42 -17.02
CA MET A 239 -21.63 -12.48 -15.81
C MET A 239 -22.82 -11.54 -15.96
N VAL A 240 -24.03 -12.08 -15.94
CA VAL A 240 -25.28 -11.31 -16.04
C VAL A 240 -25.93 -11.30 -14.65
N THR A 241 -26.30 -10.10 -14.18
CA THR A 241 -26.96 -9.87 -12.89
C THR A 241 -28.39 -9.39 -13.09
N GLY A 242 -29.24 -9.49 -12.07
CA GLY A 242 -30.63 -9.04 -12.13
C GLY A 242 -31.60 -10.02 -12.79
N ILE A 243 -31.24 -11.32 -12.86
CA ILE A 243 -32.12 -12.35 -13.41
C ILE A 243 -33.18 -12.73 -12.35
N PRO A 244 -34.49 -12.63 -12.66
CA PRO A 244 -35.54 -13.04 -11.74
C PRO A 244 -35.36 -14.51 -11.29
N LYS A 245 -35.57 -14.76 -10.00
CA LYS A 245 -35.31 -16.08 -9.39
C LYS A 245 -36.29 -17.16 -9.86
N GLU A 246 -37.43 -16.72 -10.40
CA GLU A 246 -38.52 -17.54 -10.92
C GLU A 246 -38.14 -18.22 -12.24
N ILE A 247 -37.19 -17.66 -13.01
CA ILE A 247 -36.82 -18.17 -14.34
C ILE A 247 -35.84 -19.34 -14.20
N THR A 248 -36.32 -20.55 -13.89
CA THR A 248 -35.43 -21.70 -13.62
C THR A 248 -34.85 -22.33 -14.89
N ASP A 249 -35.53 -22.17 -16.02
CA ASP A 249 -35.15 -22.78 -17.29
C ASP A 249 -34.13 -21.91 -18.06
N PRO A 250 -32.94 -22.43 -18.40
CA PRO A 250 -31.98 -21.75 -19.27
C PRO A 250 -32.57 -21.33 -20.62
N SER A 251 -33.54 -22.09 -21.15
CA SER A 251 -34.13 -21.86 -22.47
C SER A 251 -34.77 -20.47 -22.60
N LEU A 252 -35.40 -19.98 -21.53
CA LEU A 252 -36.02 -18.66 -21.47
C LEU A 252 -34.99 -17.54 -21.58
N VAL A 253 -33.82 -17.72 -20.95
CA VAL A 253 -32.73 -16.75 -21.01
C VAL A 253 -32.11 -16.74 -22.41
N VAL A 254 -31.91 -17.91 -23.03
CA VAL A 254 -31.46 -18.01 -24.43
C VAL A 254 -32.45 -17.31 -25.36
N LYS A 255 -33.75 -17.55 -25.21
CA LYS A 255 -34.80 -16.93 -26.00
C LYS A 255 -34.76 -15.40 -25.87
N HIS A 256 -34.62 -14.88 -24.65
CA HIS A 256 -34.48 -13.44 -24.41
C HIS A 256 -33.27 -12.83 -25.12
N PHE A 257 -32.09 -13.47 -25.03
CA PHE A 257 -30.90 -13.00 -25.74
C PHE A 257 -31.06 -13.06 -27.27
N HIS A 258 -31.75 -14.08 -27.79
CA HIS A 258 -31.99 -14.22 -29.22
C HIS A 258 -33.00 -13.18 -29.75
N GLU A 259 -34.05 -12.89 -28.98
CA GLU A 259 -35.04 -11.85 -29.30
C GLU A 259 -34.45 -10.44 -29.22
N ALA A 260 -33.68 -10.15 -28.17
CA ALA A 260 -33.06 -8.84 -27.98
C ALA A 260 -31.89 -8.62 -28.95
N TYR A 261 -31.13 -9.69 -29.26
CA TYR A 261 -29.89 -9.63 -30.03
C TYR A 261 -29.79 -10.79 -31.03
N PRO A 262 -30.44 -10.67 -32.21
CA PRO A 262 -30.53 -11.75 -33.20
C PRO A 262 -29.18 -12.20 -33.76
N SER A 263 -28.16 -11.33 -33.70
CA SER A 263 -26.79 -11.60 -34.15
C SER A 263 -25.96 -12.42 -33.16
N CYS A 264 -26.50 -12.78 -32.00
CA CYS A 264 -25.77 -13.47 -30.95
C CYS A 264 -26.25 -14.89 -30.70
N THR A 265 -25.29 -15.80 -30.60
CA THR A 265 -25.50 -17.21 -30.27
C THR A 265 -24.94 -17.50 -28.89
N VAL A 266 -25.83 -17.90 -27.97
CA VAL A 266 -25.47 -18.33 -26.62
C VAL A 266 -25.16 -19.83 -26.66
N THR A 267 -23.96 -20.21 -26.24
CA THR A 267 -23.48 -21.60 -26.21
C THR A 267 -23.77 -22.30 -24.88
N GLY A 268 -23.82 -21.56 -23.78
CA GLY A 268 -24.09 -22.14 -22.47
C GLY A 268 -24.51 -21.11 -21.44
N ILE A 269 -25.35 -21.54 -20.50
CA ILE A 269 -25.81 -20.71 -19.38
C ILE A 269 -25.64 -21.50 -18.09
N GLN A 270 -24.93 -20.91 -17.13
CA GLN A 270 -24.73 -21.47 -15.80
C GLN A 270 -25.31 -20.54 -14.75
N PHE A 271 -26.38 -20.95 -14.07
CA PHE A 271 -26.94 -20.19 -12.95
C PHE A 271 -26.01 -20.21 -11.73
N CYS A 272 -25.96 -19.09 -11.02
CA CYS A 272 -25.19 -18.95 -9.80
C CYS A 272 -26.05 -19.31 -8.57
N SER A 273 -25.46 -20.01 -7.61
CA SER A 273 -26.08 -20.33 -6.31
C SER A 273 -25.12 -20.02 -5.16
N ASP A 274 -25.64 -19.88 -3.92
CA ASP A 274 -24.77 -19.71 -2.75
C ASP A 274 -24.05 -21.02 -2.42
N VAL A 275 -22.75 -21.05 -2.74
CA VAL A 275 -21.88 -22.22 -2.57
C VAL A 275 -20.92 -22.09 -1.40
N ARG A 276 -21.00 -21.04 -0.56
CA ARG A 276 -20.03 -20.81 0.54
C ARG A 276 -19.89 -22.00 1.48
N LYS A 277 -21.02 -22.47 2.00
CA LYS A 277 -21.05 -23.61 2.94
C LYS A 277 -20.56 -24.89 2.26
N LEU A 278 -20.94 -25.09 1.00
CA LEU A 278 -20.51 -26.24 0.20
C LEU A 278 -18.99 -26.25 -0.03
N MET A 279 -18.40 -25.09 -0.35
CA MET A 279 -16.95 -24.95 -0.54
C MET A 279 -16.19 -25.23 0.76
N LYS A 280 -16.70 -24.75 1.90
CA LYS A 280 -16.13 -25.05 3.22
C LYS A 280 -16.18 -26.55 3.52
N LEU A 281 -17.34 -27.18 3.35
CA LEU A 281 -17.52 -28.63 3.55
C LEU A 281 -16.61 -29.45 2.62
N ASP A 282 -16.49 -29.06 1.35
CA ASP A 282 -15.60 -29.76 0.40
C ASP A 282 -14.12 -29.62 0.76
N SER A 283 -13.70 -28.45 1.26
CA SER A 283 -12.34 -28.24 1.77
C SER A 283 -12.07 -29.13 2.98
N GLU A 284 -12.97 -29.17 3.96
CA GLU A 284 -12.86 -30.02 5.15
C GLU A 284 -12.88 -31.51 4.79
N ARG A 285 -13.78 -31.92 3.88
CA ARG A 285 -13.87 -33.29 3.35
C ARG A 285 -12.57 -33.73 2.70
N ARG A 286 -11.97 -32.90 1.84
CA ARG A 286 -10.68 -33.19 1.20
C ARG A 286 -9.53 -33.28 2.21
N LYS A 287 -9.56 -32.48 3.29
CA LYS A 287 -8.58 -32.62 4.38
C LYS A 287 -8.72 -33.96 5.10
N ALA A 288 -9.95 -34.38 5.40
CA ALA A 288 -10.22 -35.67 6.03
C ALA A 288 -9.78 -36.85 5.13
N MET A 289 -10.13 -36.81 3.84
CA MET A 289 -9.72 -37.82 2.85
C MET A 289 -8.20 -37.95 2.74
N LYS A 290 -7.46 -36.82 2.68
CA LYS A 290 -5.99 -36.83 2.67
C LYS A 290 -5.42 -37.37 3.99
N GLY A 291 -6.06 -37.06 5.11
CA GLY A 291 -5.73 -37.61 6.43
C GLY A 291 -5.86 -39.13 6.48
N ARG A 292 -6.99 -39.67 6.01
CA ARG A 292 -7.21 -41.12 5.92
C ARG A 292 -6.17 -41.80 5.05
N LEU A 293 -5.96 -41.33 3.82
CA LEU A 293 -5.00 -41.91 2.88
C LEU A 293 -3.58 -41.98 3.47
N TYR A 294 -3.18 -40.93 4.20
CA TYR A 294 -1.90 -40.88 4.90
C TYR A 294 -1.80 -41.98 5.97
N PHE A 295 -2.81 -42.09 6.84
CA PHE A 295 -2.81 -43.08 7.91
C PHE A 295 -2.98 -44.51 7.42
N THR A 296 -3.78 -44.79 6.39
CA THR A 296 -3.86 -46.12 5.74
C THR A 296 -2.48 -46.54 5.21
N THR A 297 -1.77 -45.63 4.52
CA THR A 297 -0.43 -45.92 3.99
C THR A 297 0.59 -46.16 5.10
N LYS A 298 0.49 -45.41 6.21
CA LYS A 298 1.39 -45.56 7.36
C LYS A 298 1.06 -46.82 8.16
N ALA A 299 -0.22 -47.16 8.29
CA ALA A 299 -0.68 -48.37 8.97
C ALA A 299 -0.25 -49.66 8.26
N GLN A 300 -0.19 -49.65 6.93
CA GLN A 300 0.38 -50.76 6.14
C GLN A 300 1.87 -51.02 6.43
N LYS A 301 2.63 -50.00 6.87
CA LYS A 301 4.07 -50.10 7.13
C LYS A 301 4.40 -50.35 8.60
N GLU A 302 3.72 -49.64 9.51
CA GLU A 302 4.07 -49.56 10.93
C GLU A 302 3.00 -50.18 11.85
N GLY A 303 1.88 -50.65 11.29
CA GLY A 303 0.72 -51.12 12.04
C GLY A 303 -0.20 -49.97 12.49
N LYS A 304 -1.24 -50.29 13.27
CA LYS A 304 -2.27 -49.33 13.67
C LYS A 304 -1.69 -48.17 14.49
N ILE A 305 -2.10 -46.95 14.17
CA ILE A 305 -1.59 -45.73 14.81
C ILE A 305 -2.71 -45.07 15.61
N MET A 306 -2.47 -44.88 16.90
CA MET A 306 -3.39 -44.22 17.81
C MET A 306 -3.10 -42.72 17.89
N ILE A 307 -4.14 -41.88 17.81
CA ILE A 307 -4.04 -40.42 17.88
C ILE A 307 -4.92 -39.86 19.01
N LYS A 308 -4.49 -38.72 19.58
CA LYS A 308 -5.29 -37.93 20.54
C LYS A 308 -5.94 -36.77 19.79
N ILE A 309 -7.26 -36.66 19.87
CA ILE A 309 -8.03 -35.67 19.09
C ILE A 309 -8.14 -34.32 19.82
N HIS A 310 -8.04 -34.32 21.15
CA HIS A 310 -8.34 -33.13 21.95
C HIS A 310 -7.23 -32.07 21.83
N PRO A 311 -7.55 -30.79 21.53
CA PRO A 311 -6.54 -29.73 21.35
C PRO A 311 -5.62 -29.55 22.56
N CYS A 312 -6.16 -29.69 23.78
CA CYS A 312 -5.39 -29.58 25.02
C CYS A 312 -4.37 -30.71 25.23
N SER A 313 -4.48 -31.84 24.51
CA SER A 313 -3.56 -32.97 24.67
C SER A 313 -2.13 -32.66 24.25
N ARG A 314 -1.93 -31.68 23.36
CA ARG A 314 -0.61 -31.28 22.86
C ARG A 314 -0.03 -30.04 23.55
N ILE A 315 -0.90 -29.11 23.97
CA ILE A 315 -0.49 -27.81 24.52
C ILE A 315 -0.05 -27.93 25.97
N PHE A 316 -0.85 -28.62 26.79
CA PHE A 316 -0.63 -28.63 28.24
C PHE A 316 0.17 -29.84 28.74
N CYS A 317 0.52 -30.79 27.86
CA CYS A 317 1.13 -32.09 28.23
C CYS A 317 0.54 -32.64 29.55
N CYS A 318 -0.77 -32.42 29.76
CA CYS A 318 -1.36 -32.64 31.06
C CYS A 318 -1.59 -34.13 31.20
N HIS A 319 -0.65 -34.79 31.87
CA HIS A 319 -0.69 -36.23 32.12
C HIS A 319 -1.93 -36.66 32.91
N PHE A 320 -2.60 -35.69 33.56
CA PHE A 320 -3.78 -35.87 34.40
C PHE A 320 -5.12 -35.84 33.63
N CYS A 321 -5.14 -35.37 32.38
CA CYS A 321 -6.39 -35.15 31.65
C CYS A 321 -6.93 -36.39 30.90
N GLY A 322 -6.24 -37.54 30.94
CA GLY A 322 -6.78 -38.83 30.48
C GLY A 322 -7.42 -38.82 29.08
N PHE A 323 -6.80 -38.17 28.11
CA PHE A 323 -7.37 -38.08 26.75
C PHE A 323 -7.43 -39.45 26.09
N GLU A 324 -8.62 -39.81 25.60
CA GLU A 324 -8.86 -41.05 24.86
C GLU A 324 -8.05 -41.06 23.55
N GLU A 325 -7.37 -42.18 23.32
CA GLU A 325 -6.62 -42.46 22.10
C GLU A 325 -7.53 -43.25 21.16
N VAL A 326 -7.69 -42.76 19.93
CA VAL A 326 -8.51 -43.41 18.91
C VAL A 326 -7.65 -43.86 17.74
N ASP A 327 -8.11 -44.89 17.01
CA ASP A 327 -7.48 -45.30 15.76
C ASP A 327 -7.61 -44.16 14.72
N ALA A 328 -6.47 -43.71 14.20
CA ALA A 328 -6.41 -42.59 13.28
C ALA A 328 -7.11 -42.89 11.95
N GLU A 329 -7.00 -44.12 11.44
CA GLU A 329 -7.63 -44.50 10.16
C GLU A 329 -9.15 -44.50 10.30
N GLN A 330 -9.66 -45.09 11.39
CA GLN A 330 -11.08 -45.12 11.69
C GLN A 330 -11.63 -43.71 11.90
N TYR A 331 -10.96 -42.87 12.69
CA TYR A 331 -11.39 -41.49 12.95
C TYR A 331 -11.50 -40.66 11.67
N TYR A 332 -10.48 -40.69 10.81
CA TYR A 332 -10.53 -39.94 9.54
C TYR A 332 -11.52 -40.54 8.53
N GLY A 333 -11.76 -41.85 8.58
CA GLY A 333 -12.82 -42.51 7.81
C GLY A 333 -14.22 -42.04 8.21
N GLU A 334 -14.55 -42.09 9.50
CA GLU A 334 -15.83 -41.60 10.03
C GLU A 334 -16.03 -40.11 9.76
N LEU A 335 -14.95 -39.31 9.87
CA LEU A 335 -14.98 -37.89 9.57
C LEU A 335 -15.21 -37.61 8.08
N GLU A 336 -14.56 -38.35 7.18
CA GLU A 336 -14.77 -38.23 5.73
C GLU A 336 -16.20 -38.60 5.34
N GLU A 337 -16.76 -39.67 5.91
CA GLU A 337 -18.14 -40.11 5.68
C GLU A 337 -19.13 -39.06 6.14
N LYS A 338 -19.02 -38.59 7.40
CA LYS A 338 -19.89 -37.54 7.94
C LYS A 338 -19.85 -36.26 7.09
N LEU A 339 -18.66 -35.82 6.68
CA LEU A 339 -18.51 -34.62 5.85
C LEU A 339 -19.05 -34.84 4.43
N THR A 340 -18.97 -36.07 3.91
CA THR A 340 -19.54 -36.44 2.60
C THR A 340 -21.06 -36.42 2.65
N ASP A 341 -21.67 -36.91 3.73
CA ASP A 341 -23.12 -36.85 3.94
C ASP A 341 -23.62 -35.41 4.07
N GLU A 342 -22.95 -34.60 4.89
CA GLU A 342 -23.26 -33.17 5.02
C GLU A 342 -23.10 -32.42 3.69
N PHE A 343 -22.05 -32.75 2.92
CA PHE A 343 -21.83 -32.19 1.58
C PHE A 343 -22.94 -32.59 0.62
N ASN A 344 -23.35 -33.86 0.58
CA ASN A 344 -24.42 -34.35 -0.30
C ASN A 344 -25.78 -33.75 0.08
N ALA A 345 -26.07 -33.64 1.38
CA ALA A 345 -27.27 -32.98 1.90
C ALA A 345 -27.32 -31.50 1.52
N GLU A 346 -26.20 -30.79 1.64
CA GLU A 346 -26.11 -29.38 1.21
C GLU A 346 -26.17 -29.25 -0.31
N ARG A 347 -25.56 -30.17 -1.06
CA ARG A 347 -25.58 -30.22 -2.54
C ARG A 347 -27.00 -30.35 -3.08
N GLY A 348 -27.84 -31.17 -2.46
CA GLY A 348 -29.26 -31.27 -2.79
C GLY A 348 -30.04 -29.96 -2.58
N ARG A 349 -29.60 -29.11 -1.65
CA ARG A 349 -30.25 -27.82 -1.32
C ARG A 349 -29.76 -26.65 -2.19
N ILE A 350 -28.72 -26.81 -3.00
CA ILE A 350 -28.13 -25.73 -3.82
C ILE A 350 -29.14 -25.12 -4.79
N ALA A 351 -30.00 -25.96 -5.38
CA ALA A 351 -31.02 -25.50 -6.33
C ALA A 351 -32.00 -24.49 -5.68
N LEU A 352 -32.29 -24.63 -4.39
CA LEU A 352 -33.14 -23.73 -3.62
C LEU A 352 -32.44 -22.41 -3.24
N LYS A 353 -31.10 -22.39 -3.23
CA LYS A 353 -30.27 -21.24 -2.87
C LYS A 353 -29.78 -20.47 -4.08
N ARG A 354 -30.64 -20.34 -5.08
CA ARG A 354 -30.33 -19.66 -6.34
C ARG A 354 -30.16 -18.15 -6.14
N LEU A 355 -29.16 -17.62 -6.82
CA LEU A 355 -28.86 -16.20 -6.89
C LEU A 355 -29.40 -15.62 -8.21
N ASP A 356 -29.68 -14.32 -8.24
CA ASP A 356 -30.17 -13.54 -9.39
C ASP A 356 -29.08 -13.29 -10.46
N MET A 357 -28.21 -14.27 -10.72
CA MET A 357 -27.13 -14.15 -11.71
C MET A 357 -26.92 -15.43 -12.49
N ALA A 358 -26.39 -15.29 -13.69
CA ALA A 358 -25.92 -16.38 -14.50
C ALA A 358 -24.64 -16.01 -15.24
N PHE A 359 -23.80 -17.00 -15.52
CA PHE A 359 -22.74 -16.88 -16.51
C PHE A 359 -23.30 -17.32 -17.86
N VAL A 360 -23.23 -16.42 -18.83
CA VAL A 360 -23.70 -16.64 -20.20
C VAL A 360 -22.49 -16.70 -21.11
N THR A 361 -22.25 -17.85 -21.72
CA THR A 361 -21.16 -18.07 -22.68
C THR A 361 -21.68 -17.90 -24.09
N PHE A 362 -20.97 -17.13 -24.89
CA PHE A 362 -21.26 -16.86 -26.30
C PHE A 362 -20.31 -17.66 -27.20
N GLN A 363 -20.67 -17.78 -28.47
CA GLN A 363 -19.86 -18.51 -29.45
C GLN A 363 -18.54 -17.77 -29.77
N ASP A 364 -18.62 -16.46 -30.02
CA ASP A 364 -17.46 -15.63 -30.36
C ASP A 364 -17.17 -14.56 -29.31
N GLU A 365 -15.89 -14.27 -29.13
CA GLU A 365 -15.38 -13.20 -28.27
C GLU A 365 -15.82 -11.80 -28.73
N ARG A 366 -16.10 -11.64 -30.02
CA ARG A 366 -16.61 -10.38 -30.57
C ARG A 366 -18.03 -10.06 -30.07
N MET A 367 -18.81 -11.10 -29.79
CA MET A 367 -20.19 -10.94 -29.29
C MET A 367 -20.20 -10.38 -27.86
N THR A 368 -19.24 -10.77 -27.03
CA THR A 368 -19.12 -10.25 -25.65
C THR A 368 -18.59 -8.82 -25.58
N ALA A 369 -17.86 -8.38 -26.61
CA ALA A 369 -17.31 -7.02 -26.73
C ALA A 369 -18.32 -5.96 -27.22
N THR A 370 -19.46 -6.37 -27.79
CA THR A 370 -20.51 -5.44 -28.21
C THR A 370 -21.13 -4.81 -26.97
N LYS A 371 -21.09 -3.47 -26.87
CA LYS A 371 -21.74 -2.74 -25.77
C LYS A 371 -23.25 -2.94 -25.87
N TRP A 372 -23.79 -3.86 -25.07
CA TRP A 372 -25.22 -4.12 -24.91
C TRP A 372 -25.87 -2.99 -24.11
N LEU A 373 -25.95 -1.80 -24.69
CA LEU A 373 -26.43 -0.59 -24.03
C LEU A 373 -27.91 -0.36 -24.31
N THR A 374 -28.78 -1.34 -24.06
CA THR A 374 -30.23 -1.14 -24.11
C THR A 374 -30.96 -1.98 -23.07
N SER A 375 -31.87 -1.31 -22.34
CA SER A 375 -32.72 -1.78 -21.22
C SER A 375 -32.03 -2.02 -19.86
N LEU A 376 -31.99 -0.94 -19.06
CA LEU A 376 -32.32 -0.79 -17.63
C LEU A 376 -32.14 -1.91 -16.56
N LEU A 377 -31.62 -3.11 -16.84
CA LEU A 377 -31.49 -4.17 -15.82
C LEU A 377 -30.20 -5.00 -15.83
N ILE A 378 -29.30 -4.83 -16.80
CA ILE A 378 -28.07 -5.64 -16.86
C ILE A 378 -26.85 -4.76 -16.57
N THR A 379 -26.50 -4.65 -15.28
CA THR A 379 -25.27 -3.99 -14.84
C THR A 379 -24.23 -5.04 -14.46
N SER A 380 -23.28 -5.32 -15.37
CA SER A 380 -21.82 -5.39 -15.12
C SER A 380 -21.10 -6.44 -15.99
N TYR A 381 -20.04 -5.99 -16.65
CA TYR A 381 -19.11 -6.79 -17.44
C TYR A 381 -18.04 -7.37 -16.49
N LEU A 382 -18.04 -8.68 -16.25
CA LEU A 382 -16.90 -9.35 -15.61
C LEU A 382 -16.19 -10.25 -16.63
N CYS A 383 -14.99 -9.83 -17.04
CA CYS A 383 -14.10 -10.61 -17.90
C CYS A 383 -13.21 -11.60 -17.09
N PHE A 384 -13.34 -11.59 -15.76
CA PHE A 384 -12.50 -12.36 -14.83
C PHE A 384 -13.36 -13.19 -13.87
N PRO A 385 -12.90 -14.38 -13.44
CA PRO A 385 -13.66 -15.23 -12.54
C PRO A 385 -13.90 -14.50 -11.20
N PRO A 386 -15.17 -14.35 -10.75
CA PRO A 386 -15.45 -13.71 -9.48
C PRO A 386 -15.02 -14.56 -8.30
N HIS A 387 -14.83 -13.90 -7.16
CA HIS A 387 -14.57 -14.53 -5.90
C HIS A 387 -15.84 -15.26 -5.42
N ARG A 388 -15.87 -16.58 -5.62
CA ARG A 388 -17.06 -17.43 -5.47
C ARG A 388 -17.68 -17.36 -4.07
N GLU A 389 -16.88 -17.08 -3.05
CA GLU A 389 -17.34 -17.01 -1.67
C GLU A 389 -18.16 -15.74 -1.38
N ASN A 390 -17.90 -14.63 -2.08
CA ASN A 390 -18.55 -13.34 -1.79
C ASN A 390 -19.77 -13.04 -2.66
N LEU A 391 -20.07 -13.90 -3.65
CA LEU A 391 -21.14 -13.69 -4.62
C LEU A 391 -22.53 -13.52 -3.99
N SER A 392 -22.75 -14.01 -2.78
CA SER A 392 -24.04 -14.00 -2.09
C SER A 392 -24.32 -12.71 -1.30
N VAL A 393 -23.31 -11.84 -1.07
CA VAL A 393 -23.47 -10.57 -0.35
C VAL A 393 -23.83 -9.46 -1.34
N ARG A 394 -25.01 -8.82 -1.21
CA ARG A 394 -25.55 -7.90 -2.24
C ARG A 394 -26.41 -6.76 -1.72
N GLY A 395 -26.68 -5.81 -2.62
CA GLY A 395 -27.74 -4.81 -2.50
C GLY A 395 -27.60 -3.94 -1.27
N ALA A 396 -28.71 -3.67 -0.58
CA ALA A 396 -28.73 -2.88 0.65
C ALA A 396 -27.84 -3.49 1.75
N VAL A 397 -27.76 -4.83 1.85
CA VAL A 397 -26.92 -5.48 2.88
C VAL A 397 -25.44 -5.19 2.64
N TRP A 398 -24.99 -5.23 1.39
CA TRP A 398 -23.62 -4.86 1.04
C TRP A 398 -23.36 -3.37 1.33
N TRP A 399 -24.26 -2.47 0.94
CA TRP A 399 -24.12 -1.03 1.20
C TRP A 399 -24.10 -0.68 2.68
N VAL A 400 -24.99 -1.29 3.48
CA VAL A 400 -25.01 -1.08 4.94
C VAL A 400 -23.70 -1.58 5.55
N ARG A 401 -23.21 -2.76 5.15
CA ARG A 401 -21.90 -3.27 5.60
C ARG A 401 -20.77 -2.34 5.21
N PHE A 402 -20.74 -1.89 3.95
CA PHE A 402 -19.73 -0.96 3.45
C PHE A 402 -19.75 0.35 4.24
N ILE A 403 -20.90 0.99 4.39
CA ILE A 403 -21.04 2.25 5.13
C ILE A 403 -20.63 2.06 6.59
N LEU A 404 -21.15 1.02 7.26
CA LEU A 404 -20.84 0.74 8.67
C LEU A 404 -19.34 0.49 8.88
N LEU A 405 -18.71 -0.33 8.03
CA LEU A 405 -17.28 -0.62 8.13
C LEU A 405 -16.43 0.62 7.86
N ASN A 406 -16.79 1.45 6.89
CA ASN A 406 -16.04 2.67 6.60
C ASN A 406 -16.24 3.75 7.68
N ILE A 407 -17.43 3.88 8.27
CA ILE A 407 -17.67 4.76 9.42
C ILE A 407 -16.90 4.25 10.64
N CYS A 408 -16.95 2.95 10.93
CA CYS A 408 -16.21 2.34 12.02
C CYS A 408 -14.69 2.52 11.83
N LEU A 409 -14.18 2.30 10.61
CA LEU A 409 -12.79 2.53 10.26
C LEU A 409 -12.42 4.00 10.45
N PHE A 410 -13.23 4.94 9.96
CA PHE A 410 -12.98 6.37 10.13
C PHE A 410 -12.93 6.77 11.61
N LEU A 411 -13.90 6.35 12.41
CA LEU A 411 -13.92 6.61 13.86
C LEU A 411 -12.69 5.99 14.53
N LEU A 412 -12.45 4.69 14.30
CA LEU A 412 -11.33 3.97 14.87
C LEU A 412 -10.02 4.68 14.54
N LEU A 413 -9.78 5.00 13.27
CA LEU A 413 -8.58 5.71 12.86
C LEU A 413 -8.52 7.09 13.51
N PHE A 414 -9.54 7.94 13.36
CA PHE A 414 -9.53 9.28 13.97
C PHE A 414 -9.22 9.29 15.47
N PHE A 415 -9.69 8.29 16.24
CA PHE A 415 -9.36 8.16 17.67
C PHE A 415 -8.00 7.49 17.94
N LEU A 416 -7.59 6.47 17.17
CA LEU A 416 -6.30 5.79 17.37
C LEU A 416 -5.10 6.64 16.98
N THR A 417 -5.30 7.60 16.08
CA THR A 417 -4.21 8.23 15.35
C THR A 417 -3.54 9.35 16.11
N THR A 418 -4.05 9.61 17.30
CA THR A 418 -3.34 10.39 18.30
C THR A 418 -3.07 9.52 19.51
N PRO A 419 -1.97 8.75 19.53
CA PRO A 419 -1.61 7.99 20.73
C PRO A 419 -1.37 8.90 21.94
N ALA A 420 -1.09 10.19 21.73
CA ALA A 420 -1.08 11.22 22.78
C ALA A 420 -2.47 11.45 23.42
N ILE A 421 -3.59 11.27 22.71
CA ILE A 421 -4.94 11.31 23.31
C ILE A 421 -5.15 10.07 24.18
N ILE A 422 -4.74 8.88 23.74
CA ILE A 422 -4.86 7.67 24.55
C ILE A 422 -4.06 7.83 25.84
N VAL A 423 -2.83 8.34 25.75
CA VAL A 423 -1.99 8.61 26.92
C VAL A 423 -2.61 9.70 27.81
N ASN A 424 -3.03 10.84 27.25
CA ASN A 424 -3.63 11.95 28.02
C ASN A 424 -5.00 11.58 28.63
N THR A 425 -5.82 10.77 27.95
CA THR A 425 -7.09 10.28 28.50
C THR A 425 -6.86 9.22 29.56
N MET A 426 -5.89 8.32 29.38
CA MET A 426 -5.48 7.35 30.40
C MET A 426 -4.97 8.05 31.67
N ASP A 427 -4.28 9.18 31.51
CA ASP A 427 -3.85 10.06 32.60
C ASP A 427 -5.04 10.80 33.25
N MET A 428 -5.97 11.33 32.44
CA MET A 428 -7.20 11.99 32.90
C MET A 428 -8.14 11.04 33.68
N PHE A 429 -8.18 9.76 33.32
CA PHE A 429 -8.95 8.72 34.02
C PHE A 429 -8.20 8.09 35.21
N ASN A 430 -7.03 8.62 35.61
CA ASN A 430 -6.22 8.14 36.74
C ASN A 430 -5.83 6.64 36.63
N VAL A 431 -5.87 6.05 35.43
CA VAL A 431 -5.52 4.63 35.19
C VAL A 431 -3.99 4.42 35.31
N THR A 432 -3.23 5.50 35.32
CA THR A 432 -1.77 5.57 35.54
C THR A 432 -1.34 5.47 37.01
N ARG A 433 -2.24 5.60 38.01
CA ARG A 433 -1.85 5.53 39.44
C ARG A 433 -1.09 4.25 39.85
N PRO A 434 -1.43 3.04 39.37
CA PRO A 434 -0.65 1.82 39.63
C PRO A 434 0.76 1.85 38.99
N VAL A 435 0.91 2.60 37.90
CA VAL A 435 2.17 2.72 37.14
C VAL A 435 3.08 3.79 37.74
N GLU A 436 2.53 4.89 38.26
CA GLU A 436 3.26 5.89 39.03
C GLU A 436 3.81 5.33 40.35
N THR A 437 3.06 4.43 41.01
CA THR A 437 3.56 3.73 42.20
C THR A 437 4.78 2.85 41.93
N LEU A 438 5.02 2.46 40.67
CA LEU A 438 6.19 1.66 40.30
C LEU A 438 7.48 2.49 40.16
N LYS A 439 7.44 3.84 40.18
CA LYS A 439 8.60 4.77 40.15
C LYS A 439 9.76 4.36 39.22
N ASN A 440 9.48 3.61 38.17
CA ASN A 440 10.51 3.09 37.28
C ASN A 440 10.48 3.94 36.01
N PRO A 441 11.48 4.80 35.77
CA PRO A 441 11.50 5.72 34.64
C PRO A 441 11.42 5.00 33.29
N ILE A 442 11.80 3.71 33.27
CA ILE A 442 11.67 2.84 32.11
C ILE A 442 10.20 2.63 31.76
N VAL A 443 9.32 2.34 32.72
CA VAL A 443 7.91 2.01 32.41
C VAL A 443 7.13 3.26 31.98
N THR A 444 7.37 4.40 32.63
CA THR A 444 6.65 5.65 32.33
C THR A 444 7.07 6.29 31.01
N GLN A 445 8.31 6.10 30.55
CA GLN A 445 8.81 6.62 29.26
C GLN A 445 8.68 5.62 28.10
N PHE A 446 8.80 4.31 28.38
CA PHE A 446 8.77 3.27 27.35
C PHE A 446 7.36 2.83 26.98
N PHE A 447 6.39 2.88 27.91
CA PHE A 447 5.03 2.41 27.63
C PHE A 447 4.30 3.26 26.57
N PRO A 448 4.30 4.61 26.62
CA PRO A 448 3.68 5.43 25.58
C PRO A 448 4.29 5.20 24.19
N THR A 449 5.60 4.98 24.14
CA THR A 449 6.38 4.87 22.90
C THR A 449 6.24 3.49 22.27
N LEU A 450 6.19 2.43 23.08
CA LEU A 450 5.80 1.09 22.64
C LEU A 450 4.35 1.04 22.13
N LEU A 451 3.43 1.73 22.81
CA LEU A 451 2.02 1.81 22.42
C LEU A 451 1.85 2.54 21.08
N LEU A 452 2.52 3.68 20.92
CA LEU A 452 2.66 4.42 19.65
C LEU A 452 3.14 3.51 18.51
N TRP A 453 4.24 2.78 18.74
CA TRP A 453 4.84 1.90 17.75
C TRP A 453 3.89 0.74 17.40
N ALA A 454 3.29 0.08 18.39
CA ALA A 454 2.33 -0.99 18.17
C ALA A 454 1.15 -0.53 17.28
N PHE A 455 0.54 0.61 17.60
CA PHE A 455 -0.56 1.15 16.79
C PHE A 455 -0.16 1.51 15.37
N SER A 456 1.05 2.05 15.16
CA SER A 456 1.57 2.35 13.83
C SER A 456 1.72 1.11 12.94
N VAL A 457 2.08 -0.04 13.56
CA VAL A 457 2.19 -1.33 12.85
C VAL A 457 0.82 -1.96 12.60
N PHE A 458 -0.12 -1.86 13.54
CA PHE A 458 -1.47 -2.46 13.40
C PHE A 458 -2.37 -1.72 12.40
N LEU A 459 -2.19 -0.40 12.24
CA LEU A 459 -3.09 0.44 11.45
C LEU A 459 -3.24 0.00 9.98
N PRO A 460 -2.18 -0.34 9.23
CA PRO A 460 -2.30 -0.85 7.86
C PRO A 460 -3.02 -2.21 7.79
N PHE A 461 -2.85 -3.07 8.81
CA PHE A 461 -3.59 -4.34 8.89
C PHE A 461 -5.08 -4.10 9.13
N ILE A 462 -5.45 -3.14 9.98
CA ILE A 462 -6.85 -2.76 10.23
C ILE A 462 -7.52 -2.31 8.92
N VAL A 463 -6.86 -1.46 8.13
CA VAL A 463 -7.39 -1.00 6.83
C VAL A 463 -7.53 -2.16 5.84
N TYR A 464 -6.53 -3.07 5.79
CA TYR A 464 -6.60 -4.27 4.96
C TYR A 464 -7.79 -5.16 5.32
N TYR A 465 -7.96 -5.48 6.61
CA TYR A 465 -9.07 -6.32 7.07
C TYR A 465 -10.42 -5.64 6.86
N SER A 466 -10.50 -4.31 6.99
CA SER A 466 -11.71 -3.57 6.64
C SER A 466 -12.14 -3.80 5.18
N ALA A 467 -11.21 -3.71 4.24
CA ALA A 467 -11.49 -3.97 2.83
C ALA A 467 -11.83 -5.44 2.54
N PHE A 468 -11.20 -6.38 3.25
CA PHE A 468 -11.53 -7.81 3.17
C PHE A 468 -12.97 -8.09 3.64
N PHE A 469 -13.39 -7.51 4.77
CA PHE A 469 -14.73 -7.72 5.32
C PHE A 469 -15.86 -7.09 4.48
N GLU A 470 -15.55 -6.15 3.58
CA GLU A 470 -16.52 -5.58 2.63
C GLU A 470 -17.03 -6.60 1.61
N SER A 471 -16.36 -7.75 1.44
CA SER A 471 -16.83 -8.87 0.62
C SER A 471 -17.08 -8.48 -0.85
N HIS A 472 -16.08 -7.93 -1.53
CA HIS A 472 -16.18 -7.57 -2.95
C HIS A 472 -16.32 -8.80 -3.85
N TRP A 473 -17.07 -8.69 -4.96
CA TRP A 473 -17.33 -9.82 -5.88
C TRP A 473 -16.13 -10.22 -6.73
N THR A 474 -15.21 -9.29 -7.02
CA THR A 474 -14.00 -9.56 -7.80
C THR A 474 -12.77 -9.22 -6.99
N ARG A 475 -11.76 -10.07 -7.10
CA ARG A 475 -10.48 -9.82 -6.45
C ARG A 475 -9.73 -8.61 -6.97
N SER A 476 -9.92 -8.25 -8.25
CA SER A 476 -9.32 -7.03 -8.79
C SER A 476 -9.94 -5.77 -8.17
N THR A 477 -11.27 -5.73 -8.01
CA THR A 477 -11.94 -4.60 -7.34
C THR A 477 -11.57 -4.52 -5.87
N GLU A 478 -11.49 -5.66 -5.18
CA GLU A 478 -11.00 -5.74 -3.80
C GLU A 478 -9.61 -5.12 -3.66
N ASN A 479 -8.63 -5.60 -4.45
CA ASN A 479 -7.26 -5.06 -4.44
C ASN A 479 -7.23 -3.57 -4.80
N GLN A 480 -8.04 -3.12 -5.77
CA GLN A 480 -8.11 -1.72 -6.15
C GLN A 480 -8.62 -0.85 -5.00
N ILE A 481 -9.68 -1.27 -4.30
CA ILE A 481 -10.25 -0.52 -3.19
C ILE A 481 -9.30 -0.51 -2.00
N THR A 482 -8.68 -1.66 -1.69
CA THR A 482 -7.62 -1.76 -0.68
C THR A 482 -6.50 -0.77 -0.97
N MET A 483 -6.02 -0.68 -2.22
CA MET A 483 -4.97 0.25 -2.63
C MET A 483 -5.36 1.72 -2.37
N HIS A 484 -6.56 2.15 -2.77
CA HIS A 484 -7.01 3.54 -2.58
C HIS A 484 -7.19 3.87 -1.10
N LYS A 485 -7.80 2.97 -0.32
CA LYS A 485 -8.01 3.15 1.12
C LYS A 485 -6.69 3.23 1.86
N CYS A 486 -5.81 2.22 1.69
CA CYS A 486 -4.49 2.24 2.30
C CYS A 486 -3.71 3.49 1.91
N TYR A 487 -3.67 3.86 0.63
CA TYR A 487 -2.93 5.05 0.20
C TYR A 487 -3.45 6.33 0.86
N PHE A 488 -4.76 6.58 0.81
CA PHE A 488 -5.37 7.77 1.41
C PHE A 488 -5.12 7.83 2.92
N PHE A 489 -5.35 6.71 3.63
CA PHE A 489 -5.15 6.67 5.08
C PHE A 489 -3.67 6.77 5.45
N LEU A 490 -2.76 6.10 4.76
CA LEU A 490 -1.33 6.20 5.02
C LEU A 490 -0.82 7.62 4.77
N VAL A 491 -1.24 8.28 3.69
CA VAL A 491 -0.87 9.68 3.42
C VAL A 491 -1.42 10.61 4.51
N PHE A 492 -2.68 10.45 4.90
CA PHE A 492 -3.27 11.26 5.95
C PHE A 492 -2.55 11.07 7.30
N MET A 493 -2.15 9.84 7.61
CA MET A 493 -1.51 9.47 8.88
C MET A 493 -0.03 9.77 8.98
N VAL A 494 0.71 9.48 7.91
CA VAL A 494 2.17 9.62 7.90
C VAL A 494 2.55 11.04 7.54
N ILE A 495 1.85 11.67 6.60
CA ILE A 495 2.20 13.01 6.11
C ILE A 495 1.32 14.06 6.78
N ILE A 496 -0.01 14.00 6.66
CA ILE A 496 -0.85 15.15 7.00
C ILE A 496 -0.90 15.41 8.52
N LEU A 497 -1.18 14.40 9.34
CA LEU A 497 -1.30 14.61 10.80
C LEU A 497 0.01 15.06 11.47
N PRO A 498 1.16 14.39 11.25
CA PRO A 498 2.42 14.78 11.91
C PRO A 498 2.89 16.15 11.43
N SER A 499 2.69 16.46 10.15
CA SER A 499 3.12 17.74 9.54
C SER A 499 2.18 18.90 9.79
N LEU A 500 1.01 18.70 10.40
CA LEU A 500 0.17 19.79 10.91
C LEU A 500 0.34 19.99 12.42
N GLY A 501 1.13 19.14 13.10
CA GLY A 501 1.23 19.13 14.56
C GLY A 501 -0.12 18.83 15.24
N LEU A 502 -1.11 18.32 14.49
CA LEU A 502 -2.46 18.04 14.97
C LEU A 502 -2.46 16.71 15.73
N THR A 503 -1.84 16.70 16.90
CA THR A 503 -1.86 15.57 17.82
C THR A 503 -2.86 15.79 18.95
N SER A 504 -4.04 16.36 18.69
CA SER A 504 -5.20 16.19 19.57
C SER A 504 -6.54 16.54 18.90
N LEU A 505 -7.57 15.76 19.28
CA LEU A 505 -8.98 16.01 19.06
C LEU A 505 -9.40 17.30 19.77
N ASP A 506 -8.79 17.60 20.91
CA ASP A 506 -8.95 18.88 21.63
C ASP A 506 -8.53 20.10 20.80
N LEU A 507 -7.43 20.02 20.03
CA LEU A 507 -7.00 21.10 19.14
C LEU A 507 -7.86 21.21 17.88
N PHE A 508 -8.34 20.10 17.31
CA PHE A 508 -9.27 20.14 16.18
C PHE A 508 -10.62 20.75 16.57
N PHE A 509 -11.19 20.37 17.73
CA PHE A 509 -12.44 20.93 18.22
C PHE A 509 -12.27 22.40 18.65
N ARG A 510 -11.14 22.78 19.27
CA ARG A 510 -10.85 24.20 19.54
C ARG A 510 -10.65 24.99 18.26
N TRP A 511 -9.95 24.46 17.25
CA TRP A 511 -9.84 25.12 15.95
C TRP A 511 -11.21 25.28 15.25
N LEU A 512 -12.08 24.27 15.34
CA LEU A 512 -13.40 24.29 14.69
C LEU A 512 -14.41 25.19 15.42
N PHE A 513 -14.30 25.34 16.74
CA PHE A 513 -15.32 25.99 17.58
C PHE A 513 -14.85 27.22 18.39
N ASP A 514 -13.54 27.47 18.51
CA ASP A 514 -12.98 28.59 19.29
C ASP A 514 -12.39 29.67 18.36
N THR A 515 -13.05 30.82 18.31
CA THR A 515 -12.65 31.95 17.46
C THR A 515 -11.37 32.64 17.93
N HIS A 516 -10.96 32.48 19.19
CA HIS A 516 -9.71 33.06 19.72
C HIS A 516 -8.48 32.16 19.52
N PHE A 517 -8.70 30.92 19.07
CA PHE A 517 -7.61 29.98 18.81
C PHE A 517 -6.79 30.36 17.57
N VAL A 518 -7.39 31.02 16.58
CA VAL A 518 -6.74 31.38 15.30
C VAL A 518 -5.56 32.32 15.50
N ASP A 519 -5.65 33.29 16.42
CA ASP A 519 -4.58 34.26 16.69
C ASP A 519 -3.37 33.63 17.43
N GLN A 520 -3.61 32.61 18.26
CA GLN A 520 -2.53 31.82 18.89
C GLN A 520 -2.00 30.69 17.98
N ALA A 521 -2.71 30.37 16.91
CA ALA A 521 -2.35 29.28 16.00
C ALA A 521 -1.21 29.67 15.07
N GLU A 522 -1.09 30.95 14.66
CA GLU A 522 0.00 31.41 13.78
C GLU A 522 1.39 31.18 14.41
N ILE A 523 1.53 31.44 15.71
CA ILE A 523 2.76 31.18 16.49
C ILE A 523 3.02 29.67 16.62
N LYS A 524 1.98 28.83 16.79
CA LYS A 524 2.14 27.37 16.87
C LYS A 524 2.45 26.72 15.52
N PHE A 525 1.91 27.23 14.41
CA PHE A 525 2.19 26.71 13.07
C PHE A 525 3.62 27.05 12.59
N GLN A 526 4.21 28.14 13.08
CA GLN A 526 5.64 28.41 12.88
C GLN A 526 6.53 27.31 13.51
N CYS A 527 6.13 26.72 14.65
CA CYS A 527 6.82 25.58 15.26
C CYS A 527 6.70 24.28 14.41
N VAL A 528 5.71 24.17 13.53
CA VAL A 528 5.44 22.93 12.76
C VAL A 528 6.46 22.71 11.62
N PHE A 529 7.21 23.74 11.22
CA PHE A 529 8.30 23.63 10.23
C PHE A 529 9.70 23.68 10.83
N LEU A 530 9.83 23.43 12.14
CA LEU A 530 11.14 23.23 12.75
C LEU A 530 11.94 22.21 11.92
N PRO A 531 13.19 22.51 11.56
CA PRO A 531 13.98 21.63 10.69
C PRO A 531 14.13 20.20 11.23
N ASP A 532 13.97 20.03 12.54
CA ASP A 532 13.97 18.75 13.25
C ASP A 532 12.81 17.82 12.82
N ASN A 533 11.70 18.35 12.32
CA ASN A 533 10.62 17.54 11.73
C ASN A 533 11.09 16.87 10.42
N GLY A 534 11.99 17.50 9.66
CA GLY A 534 12.62 16.88 8.50
C GLY A 534 13.48 15.67 8.88
N ALA A 535 14.19 15.75 10.01
CA ALA A 535 15.00 14.63 10.51
C ALA A 535 14.14 13.42 10.91
N PHE A 536 12.95 13.65 11.48
CA PHE A 536 11.98 12.59 11.76
C PHE A 536 11.61 11.79 10.50
N PHE A 537 11.26 12.47 9.41
CA PHE A 537 10.89 11.80 8.16
C PHE A 537 12.06 11.09 7.48
N VAL A 538 13.28 11.64 7.57
CA VAL A 538 14.49 10.95 7.13
C VAL A 538 14.69 9.66 7.92
N ASN A 539 14.60 9.71 9.25
CA ASN A 539 14.71 8.53 10.13
C ASN A 539 13.63 7.49 9.83
N TYR A 540 12.40 7.94 9.56
CA TYR A 540 11.30 7.07 9.13
C TYR A 540 11.63 6.34 7.83
N VAL A 541 12.04 7.06 6.77
CA VAL A 541 12.40 6.45 5.48
C VAL A 541 13.60 5.51 5.60
N VAL A 542 14.63 5.87 6.39
CA VAL A 542 15.78 4.98 6.67
C VAL A 542 15.30 3.68 7.32
N THR A 543 14.46 3.78 8.34
CA THR A 543 13.92 2.61 9.06
C THR A 543 13.08 1.74 8.13
N SER A 544 12.21 2.33 7.32
CA SER A 544 11.41 1.61 6.31
C SER A 544 12.28 0.97 5.22
N SER A 545 13.37 1.62 4.80
CA SER A 545 14.30 1.10 3.79
C SER A 545 15.03 -0.16 4.24
N LEU A 546 15.51 -0.16 5.48
CA LEU A 546 16.32 -1.26 6.01
C LEU A 546 15.42 -2.29 6.69
N ILE A 547 14.85 -1.95 7.84
CA ILE A 547 14.05 -2.89 8.64
C ILE A 547 12.78 -3.30 7.88
N GLY A 548 12.08 -2.36 7.25
CA GLY A 548 10.84 -2.65 6.53
C GLY A 548 11.03 -3.70 5.43
N THR A 549 12.00 -3.49 4.54
CA THR A 549 12.28 -4.43 3.43
C THR A 549 12.82 -5.78 3.93
N ALA A 550 13.61 -5.80 5.01
CA ALA A 550 14.04 -7.06 5.62
C ALA A 550 12.85 -7.84 6.23
N MET A 551 11.94 -7.16 6.93
CA MET A 551 10.74 -7.79 7.50
C MET A 551 9.84 -8.41 6.41
N GLU A 552 9.70 -7.73 5.27
CA GLU A 552 9.00 -8.24 4.09
C GLU A 552 9.69 -9.46 3.47
N LEU A 553 11.02 -9.48 3.43
CA LEU A 553 11.80 -10.62 2.96
C LEU A 553 11.59 -11.86 3.86
N LEU A 554 11.60 -11.68 5.18
CA LEU A 554 11.36 -12.78 6.13
C LEU A 554 9.89 -13.21 6.20
N ARG A 555 8.96 -12.34 5.82
CA ARG A 555 7.50 -12.54 5.98
C ARG A 555 7.13 -12.90 7.41
N ILE A 556 7.62 -12.14 8.40
CA ILE A 556 7.44 -12.44 9.83
C ILE A 556 5.96 -12.70 10.22
N PRO A 557 4.97 -11.91 9.77
CA PRO A 557 3.56 -12.18 10.09
C PRO A 557 3.09 -13.55 9.60
N GLY A 558 3.49 -13.92 8.38
CA GLY A 558 3.21 -15.25 7.81
C GLY A 558 3.90 -16.36 8.60
N LEU A 559 5.15 -16.13 9.02
CA LEU A 559 5.91 -17.09 9.83
C LEU A 559 5.28 -17.32 11.20
N ILE A 560 4.74 -16.27 11.85
CA ILE A 560 4.05 -16.38 13.14
C ILE A 560 2.76 -17.18 12.99
N VAL A 561 1.94 -16.90 11.96
CA VAL A 561 0.71 -17.67 11.69
C VAL A 561 1.05 -19.13 11.37
N TYR A 562 2.09 -19.37 10.58
CA TYR A 562 2.56 -20.72 10.29
C TYR A 562 3.04 -21.46 11.54
N ALA A 563 3.89 -20.82 12.36
CA ALA A 563 4.42 -21.41 13.58
C ALA A 563 3.32 -21.71 14.59
N THR A 564 2.38 -20.79 14.79
CA THR A 564 1.21 -21.01 15.66
C THR A 564 0.34 -22.16 15.14
N GLN A 565 0.00 -22.17 13.85
CA GLN A 565 -0.75 -23.29 13.24
C GLN A 565 -0.03 -24.63 13.41
N LEU A 566 1.29 -24.67 13.24
CA LEU A 566 2.09 -25.88 13.41
C LEU A 566 2.12 -26.36 14.87
N CYS A 567 2.14 -25.43 15.83
CA CYS A 567 2.02 -25.73 17.26
C CYS A 567 0.64 -26.30 17.62
N PHE A 568 -0.43 -25.83 16.97
CA PHE A 568 -1.81 -26.30 17.19
C PHE A 568 -2.24 -27.51 16.34
N ALA A 569 -1.41 -27.97 15.39
CA ALA A 569 -1.72 -29.09 14.52
C ALA A 569 -1.85 -30.40 15.31
N LYS A 570 -2.98 -31.10 15.14
CA LYS A 570 -3.35 -32.30 15.92
C LYS A 570 -2.63 -33.55 15.45
N SER A 571 -2.34 -33.65 14.14
CA SER A 571 -1.82 -34.86 13.51
C SER A 571 -0.76 -34.56 12.44
N GLU A 572 0.07 -35.56 12.10
CA GLU A 572 1.07 -35.46 11.03
C GLU A 572 0.49 -35.03 9.66
N PRO A 573 -0.65 -35.56 9.16
CA PRO A 573 -1.20 -35.10 7.89
C PRO A 573 -1.72 -33.66 7.96
N GLU A 574 -2.20 -33.21 9.12
CA GLU A 574 -2.58 -31.81 9.30
C GLU A 574 -1.36 -30.89 9.23
N ARG A 575 -0.21 -31.30 9.80
CA ARG A 575 1.06 -30.57 9.65
C ARG A 575 1.52 -30.52 8.19
N LEU A 576 1.40 -31.63 7.47
CA LEU A 576 1.71 -31.68 6.04
C LEU A 576 0.77 -30.79 5.22
N HIS A 577 -0.52 -30.75 5.57
CA HIS A 577 -1.49 -29.87 4.94
C HIS A 577 -1.20 -28.40 5.23
N ILE A 578 -0.89 -28.05 6.49
CA ILE A 578 -0.51 -26.69 6.89
C ILE A 578 0.72 -26.24 6.10
N LYS A 579 1.76 -27.09 6.01
CA LYS A 579 2.95 -26.84 5.19
C LYS A 579 2.61 -26.56 3.72
N ARG A 580 1.72 -27.36 3.12
CA ARG A 580 1.30 -27.22 1.71
C ARG A 580 0.36 -26.05 1.46
N SER A 581 -0.37 -25.58 2.47
CA SER A 581 -1.33 -24.48 2.37
C SER A 581 -0.75 -23.10 2.70
N GLN A 582 0.57 -23.00 2.92
CA GLN A 582 1.25 -21.73 3.24
C GLN A 582 1.50 -20.80 2.04
N ALA A 583 1.20 -21.23 0.82
CA ALA A 583 1.42 -20.37 -0.33
C ALA A 583 0.32 -19.30 -0.39
N TYR A 584 0.73 -18.05 -0.13
CA TYR A 584 -0.13 -16.89 -0.22
C TYR A 584 -0.09 -16.31 -1.63
N GLU A 585 -1.12 -15.55 -1.93
CA GLU A 585 -1.19 -14.77 -3.15
C GLU A 585 -0.60 -13.39 -2.88
N PHE A 586 0.11 -12.84 -3.86
CA PHE A 586 0.71 -11.52 -3.72
C PHE A 586 -0.39 -10.45 -3.65
N GLN A 587 -0.41 -9.68 -2.56
CA GLN A 587 -1.42 -8.64 -2.32
C GLN A 587 -1.02 -7.33 -2.99
N PHE A 588 -1.18 -7.28 -4.32
CA PHE A 588 -0.80 -6.11 -5.13
C PHE A 588 -1.36 -4.79 -4.58
N GLY A 589 -2.61 -4.78 -4.11
CA GLY A 589 -3.24 -3.55 -3.62
C GLY A 589 -2.53 -2.91 -2.42
N LEU A 590 -2.10 -3.73 -1.46
CA LEU A 590 -1.38 -3.27 -0.27
C LEU A 590 0.02 -2.78 -0.66
N GLU A 591 0.75 -3.59 -1.43
CA GLU A 591 2.15 -3.30 -1.81
C GLU A 591 2.29 -2.05 -2.69
N TYR A 592 1.33 -1.82 -3.60
CA TYR A 592 1.24 -0.55 -4.35
C TYR A 592 1.04 0.63 -3.41
N ALA A 593 0.12 0.53 -2.45
CA ALA A 593 -0.19 1.64 -1.53
C ALA A 593 1.01 2.02 -0.67
N TRP A 594 1.74 1.05 -0.12
CA TRP A 594 2.96 1.30 0.67
C TRP A 594 4.06 1.95 -0.16
N THR A 595 4.34 1.39 -1.34
CA THR A 595 5.35 1.94 -2.27
C THR A 595 5.00 3.38 -2.68
N CYS A 596 3.74 3.63 -3.03
CA CYS A 596 3.28 4.98 -3.40
C CYS A 596 3.32 5.94 -2.21
N CYS A 597 3.04 5.47 -0.99
CA CYS A 597 3.12 6.30 0.23
C CYS A 597 4.56 6.73 0.53
N ILE A 598 5.52 5.81 0.52
CA ILE A 598 6.94 6.17 0.75
C ILE A 598 7.43 7.10 -0.35
N PHE A 599 7.06 6.84 -1.61
CA PHE A 599 7.33 7.77 -2.70
C PHE A 599 6.71 9.16 -2.42
N ALA A 600 5.46 9.24 -1.97
CA ALA A 600 4.81 10.50 -1.62
C ALA A 600 5.51 11.25 -0.47
N VAL A 601 5.99 10.54 0.56
CA VAL A 601 6.80 11.13 1.65
C VAL A 601 8.10 11.71 1.09
N VAL A 602 8.84 10.92 0.32
CA VAL A 602 10.12 11.35 -0.28
C VAL A 602 9.92 12.54 -1.22
N MET A 603 8.88 12.50 -2.06
CA MET A 603 8.54 13.59 -2.97
C MET A 603 8.18 14.87 -2.22
N THR A 604 7.33 14.75 -1.20
CA THR A 604 6.87 15.89 -0.39
C THR A 604 8.04 16.64 0.24
N TYR A 605 9.00 15.90 0.81
CA TYR A 605 10.14 16.47 1.51
C TYR A 605 11.38 16.67 0.62
N SER A 606 11.35 16.27 -0.66
CA SER A 606 12.50 16.32 -1.56
C SER A 606 13.11 17.71 -1.77
N ILE A 607 12.29 18.75 -1.64
CA ILE A 607 12.68 20.16 -1.81
C ILE A 607 13.00 20.81 -0.47
N THR A 608 12.19 20.55 0.56
CA THR A 608 12.37 21.13 1.89
C THR A 608 13.56 20.51 2.63
N CYS A 609 13.75 19.20 2.50
CA CYS A 609 14.85 18.41 3.05
C CYS A 609 15.41 17.43 1.99
N PRO A 610 16.33 17.87 1.12
CA PRO A 610 16.88 17.05 0.03
C PRO A 610 17.54 15.73 0.44
N ILE A 611 18.02 15.64 1.69
CA ILE A 611 18.68 14.43 2.23
C ILE A 611 17.75 13.22 2.27
N ILE A 612 16.43 13.40 2.27
CA ILE A 612 15.48 12.30 2.26
C ILE A 612 15.53 11.48 0.96
N VAL A 613 15.91 12.10 -0.18
CA VAL A 613 15.81 11.49 -1.51
C VAL A 613 16.79 10.33 -1.70
N PRO A 614 18.09 10.44 -1.33
CA PRO A 614 19.01 9.29 -1.35
C PRO A 614 18.51 8.07 -0.54
N PHE A 615 17.92 8.30 0.64
CA PHE A 615 17.35 7.22 1.45
C PHE A 615 16.06 6.65 0.85
N GLY A 616 15.24 7.48 0.19
CA GLY A 616 14.10 7.04 -0.60
C GLY A 616 14.50 6.18 -1.81
N LEU A 617 15.60 6.54 -2.46
CA LEU A 617 16.19 5.74 -3.53
C LEU A 617 16.70 4.38 -3.01
N LEU A 618 17.37 4.37 -1.85
CA LEU A 618 17.79 3.14 -1.18
C LEU A 618 16.57 2.24 -0.87
N TYR A 619 15.47 2.82 -0.35
CA TYR A 619 14.23 2.08 -0.13
C TYR A 619 13.73 1.42 -1.42
N MET A 620 13.59 2.18 -2.52
CA MET A 620 13.07 1.62 -3.78
C MET A 620 13.98 0.55 -4.38
N LEU A 621 15.31 0.69 -4.25
CA LEU A 621 16.26 -0.31 -4.70
C LEU A 621 16.10 -1.63 -3.93
N LEU A 622 16.10 -1.56 -2.60
CA LEU A 622 15.94 -2.74 -1.73
C LEU A 622 14.56 -3.38 -1.92
N LYS A 623 13.51 -2.56 -1.98
CA LYS A 623 12.13 -3.01 -2.22
C LYS A 623 12.00 -3.74 -3.56
N HIS A 624 12.60 -3.22 -4.63
CA HIS A 624 12.59 -3.88 -5.93
C HIS A 624 13.30 -5.24 -5.90
N MET A 625 14.43 -5.34 -5.20
CA MET A 625 15.16 -6.61 -5.06
C MET A 625 14.37 -7.66 -4.25
N VAL A 626 13.80 -7.24 -3.11
CA VAL A 626 13.03 -8.11 -2.22
C VAL A 626 11.75 -8.60 -2.88
N ASP A 627 11.00 -7.73 -3.54
CA ASP A 627 9.76 -8.12 -4.23
C ASP A 627 10.03 -9.05 -5.40
N ARG A 628 11.07 -8.80 -6.19
CA ARG A 628 11.48 -9.68 -7.28
C ARG A 628 11.78 -11.10 -6.77
N TYR A 629 12.49 -11.21 -5.65
CA TYR A 629 12.78 -12.50 -5.01
C TYR A 629 11.49 -13.20 -4.52
N ASN A 630 10.68 -12.48 -3.75
CA ASN A 630 9.50 -13.04 -3.11
C ASN A 630 8.43 -13.45 -4.15
N ILE A 631 8.17 -12.63 -5.16
CA ILE A 631 7.20 -12.95 -6.24
C ILE A 631 7.61 -14.23 -6.98
N TYR A 632 8.91 -14.42 -7.23
CA TYR A 632 9.38 -15.57 -8.00
C TYR A 632 9.36 -16.90 -7.20
N TYR A 633 9.73 -16.89 -5.91
CA TYR A 633 9.89 -18.13 -5.12
C TYR A 633 8.73 -18.48 -4.19
N VAL A 634 7.96 -17.48 -3.76
CA VAL A 634 7.03 -17.63 -2.65
C VAL A 634 5.58 -17.53 -3.09
N TYR A 635 5.25 -16.55 -3.93
CA TYR A 635 3.86 -16.20 -4.21
C TYR A 635 3.29 -16.97 -5.41
N ILE A 636 1.99 -17.25 -5.34
CA ILE A 636 1.22 -17.86 -6.44
C ILE A 636 0.84 -16.77 -7.46
N PRO A 637 0.87 -17.06 -8.77
CA PRO A 637 0.40 -16.14 -9.80
C PRO A 637 -1.07 -15.75 -9.58
N THR A 638 -1.37 -14.45 -9.71
CA THR A 638 -2.75 -13.93 -9.67
C THR A 638 -3.09 -13.24 -10.96
N LYS A 639 -4.32 -13.40 -11.44
CA LYS A 639 -4.83 -12.68 -12.61
C LYS A 639 -5.67 -11.48 -12.17
N LEU A 640 -5.24 -10.28 -12.52
CA LEU A 640 -5.85 -9.02 -12.16
C LEU A 640 -6.26 -8.22 -13.41
N ASN A 641 -7.12 -7.23 -13.18
CA ASN A 641 -7.49 -6.26 -14.21
C ASN A 641 -6.45 -5.14 -14.25
N GLN A 642 -6.02 -4.75 -15.46
CA GLN A 642 -5.07 -3.68 -15.73
C GLN A 642 -5.43 -2.32 -15.09
N ARG A 643 -6.72 -2.10 -14.77
CA ARG A 643 -7.18 -0.91 -14.06
C ARG A 643 -6.42 -0.63 -12.76
N ILE A 644 -5.93 -1.65 -12.06
CA ILE A 644 -5.14 -1.47 -10.83
C ILE A 644 -3.81 -0.77 -11.17
N HIS A 645 -3.10 -1.23 -12.20
CA HIS A 645 -1.84 -0.64 -12.65
C HIS A 645 -2.01 0.82 -13.09
N SER A 646 -3.07 1.11 -13.85
CA SER A 646 -3.39 2.50 -14.23
C SER A 646 -3.78 3.38 -13.04
N ALA A 647 -4.42 2.81 -12.02
CA ALA A 647 -4.79 3.54 -10.81
C ALA A 647 -3.55 3.86 -9.96
N ALA A 648 -2.59 2.92 -9.85
CA ALA A 648 -1.30 3.16 -9.19
C ALA A 648 -0.53 4.31 -9.84
N ILE A 649 -0.45 4.36 -11.18
CA ILE A 649 0.16 5.49 -11.91
C ILE A 649 -0.51 6.82 -11.54
N SER A 650 -1.85 6.81 -11.47
CA SER A 650 -2.61 8.03 -11.15
C SER A 650 -2.30 8.52 -9.73
N GLN A 651 -2.09 7.60 -8.77
CA GLN A 651 -1.70 7.95 -7.39
C GLN A 651 -0.28 8.54 -7.32
N VAL A 652 0.67 8.04 -8.12
CA VAL A 652 2.04 8.58 -8.18
C VAL A 652 2.05 10.06 -8.63
N VAL A 653 1.17 10.44 -9.56
CA VAL A 653 1.03 11.85 -10.01
C VAL A 653 0.50 12.77 -8.90
N VAL A 654 -0.20 12.24 -7.89
CA VAL A 654 -0.67 13.04 -6.74
C VAL A 654 0.48 13.48 -5.83
N ALA A 655 1.56 12.69 -5.73
CA ALA A 655 2.71 13.00 -4.87
C ALA A 655 3.37 14.37 -5.12
N PRO A 656 3.72 14.78 -6.35
CA PRO A 656 4.26 16.12 -6.60
C PRO A 656 3.23 17.25 -6.37
N ILE A 657 1.92 16.99 -6.52
CA ILE A 657 0.88 17.97 -6.15
C ILE A 657 0.88 18.18 -4.63
N LEU A 658 1.04 17.08 -3.87
CA LEU A 658 1.18 17.11 -2.41
C LEU A 658 2.43 17.90 -2.00
N CYS A 659 3.56 17.69 -2.70
CA CYS A 659 4.78 18.48 -2.50
C CYS A 659 4.55 19.99 -2.72
N MET A 660 3.90 20.37 -3.82
CA MET A 660 3.57 21.77 -4.10
C MET A 660 2.63 22.38 -3.04
N PHE A 661 1.63 21.62 -2.58
CA PHE A 661 0.74 22.04 -1.50
C PHE A 661 1.52 22.34 -0.21
N TRP A 662 2.46 21.47 0.16
CA TRP A 662 3.31 21.71 1.33
C TRP A 662 4.27 22.88 1.15
N LEU A 663 4.84 23.06 -0.04
CA LEU A 663 5.68 24.21 -0.34
C LEU A 663 4.89 25.52 -0.24
N LEU A 664 3.64 25.54 -0.74
CA LEU A 664 2.75 26.68 -0.61
C LEU A 664 2.45 27.00 0.85
N PHE A 665 2.11 25.99 1.65
CA PHE A 665 1.85 26.17 3.07
C PHE A 665 3.09 26.70 3.82
N PHE A 666 4.29 26.18 3.51
CA PHE A 666 5.54 26.71 4.02
C PHE A 666 5.78 28.18 3.59
N SER A 667 5.52 28.52 2.33
CA SER A 667 5.67 29.89 1.80
C SER A 667 4.73 30.88 2.48
N ILE A 668 3.47 30.48 2.73
CA ILE A 668 2.48 31.30 3.44
C ILE A 668 2.96 31.61 4.86
N LEU A 669 3.38 30.60 5.62
CA LEU A 669 3.81 30.79 7.02
C LEU A 669 5.09 31.62 7.15
N ARG A 670 6.00 31.52 6.18
CA ARG A 670 7.32 32.15 6.27
C ARG A 670 7.41 33.52 5.62
N LEU A 671 6.79 33.70 4.44
CA LEU A 671 6.87 34.92 3.62
C LEU A 671 5.57 35.71 3.60
N GLY A 672 4.45 35.11 4.04
CA GLY A 672 3.13 35.70 3.98
C GLY A 672 2.41 35.44 2.64
N SER A 673 1.11 35.67 2.65
CA SER A 673 0.20 35.36 1.53
C SER A 673 0.42 36.23 0.28
N ILE A 674 0.96 37.43 0.44
CA ILE A 674 1.07 38.45 -0.63
C ILE A 674 2.44 38.37 -1.35
N HIS A 675 3.41 37.63 -0.81
CA HIS A 675 4.74 37.55 -1.40
C HIS A 675 4.69 36.91 -2.81
N PRO A 676 5.46 37.40 -3.81
CA PRO A 676 5.38 36.92 -5.20
C PRO A 676 5.64 35.40 -5.34
N ILE A 677 6.52 34.83 -4.51
CA ILE A 677 6.80 33.38 -4.49
C ILE A 677 5.55 32.59 -4.05
N THR A 678 4.83 33.07 -3.03
CA THR A 678 3.59 32.45 -2.53
C THR A 678 2.49 32.50 -3.59
N ILE A 679 2.35 33.63 -4.29
CA ILE A 679 1.39 33.79 -5.39
C ILE A 679 1.76 32.85 -6.55
N PHE A 680 3.03 32.82 -6.95
CA PHE A 680 3.51 31.95 -8.02
C PHE A 680 3.25 30.47 -7.71
N THR A 681 3.62 29.99 -6.51
CA THR A 681 3.38 28.60 -6.09
C THR A 681 1.89 28.25 -6.03
N CYS A 682 1.04 29.17 -5.60
CA CYS A 682 -0.42 29.00 -5.59
C CYS A 682 -0.99 28.85 -7.02
N VAL A 683 -0.61 29.75 -7.93
CA VAL A 683 -1.05 29.70 -9.33
C VAL A 683 -0.58 28.41 -10.00
N VAL A 684 0.68 28.03 -9.80
CA VAL A 684 1.24 26.79 -10.33
C VAL A 684 0.50 25.56 -9.79
N LEU A 685 0.22 25.51 -8.49
CA LEU A 685 -0.53 24.42 -7.87
C LEU A 685 -1.92 24.29 -8.49
N LEU A 686 -2.66 25.40 -8.64
CA LEU A 686 -3.98 25.41 -9.26
C LEU A 686 -3.91 24.94 -10.72
N CYS A 687 -2.94 25.40 -11.50
CA CYS A 687 -2.72 24.95 -12.87
C CYS A 687 -2.43 23.45 -12.95
N CYS A 688 -1.59 22.91 -12.05
CA CYS A 688 -1.26 21.49 -11.99
C CYS A 688 -2.48 20.62 -11.63
N ILE A 689 -3.31 21.07 -10.69
CA ILE A 689 -4.56 20.39 -10.31
C ILE A 689 -5.55 20.38 -11.48
N LEU A 690 -5.77 21.54 -12.11
CA LEU A 690 -6.66 21.67 -13.27
C LEU A 690 -6.18 20.82 -14.45
N SER A 691 -4.88 20.80 -14.72
CA SER A 691 -4.27 19.95 -15.75
C SER A 691 -4.49 18.46 -15.47
N SER A 692 -4.26 18.03 -14.22
CA SER A 692 -4.45 16.64 -13.82
C SER A 692 -5.92 16.23 -13.91
N PHE A 693 -6.83 17.11 -13.49
CA PHE A 693 -8.28 16.90 -13.61
C PHE A 693 -8.72 16.84 -15.07
N PHE A 694 -8.23 17.75 -15.92
CA PHE A 694 -8.49 17.75 -17.35
C PHE A 694 -7.99 16.46 -18.02
N SER A 695 -6.80 15.99 -17.65
CA SER A 695 -6.24 14.72 -18.13
C SER A 695 -7.08 13.51 -17.71
N LEU A 696 -7.60 13.51 -16.48
CA LEU A 696 -8.52 12.49 -15.97
C LEU A 696 -9.89 12.54 -16.69
N CYS A 697 -10.41 13.74 -16.92
CA CYS A 697 -11.64 13.96 -17.68
C CYS A 697 -11.49 13.51 -19.13
N LEU A 698 -10.39 13.85 -19.81
CA LEU A 698 -10.10 13.39 -21.17
C LEU A 698 -9.98 11.86 -21.26
N LYS A 699 -9.31 11.21 -20.30
CA LYS A 699 -9.28 9.73 -20.21
C LYS A 699 -10.66 9.12 -20.01
N LYS A 700 -11.60 9.84 -19.39
CA LYS A 700 -12.99 9.40 -19.17
C LYS A 700 -13.91 9.73 -20.36
N LEU A 701 -13.61 10.81 -21.09
CA LEU A 701 -14.34 11.33 -22.25
C LEU A 701 -13.91 10.68 -23.56
N GLN A 702 -12.66 10.21 -23.69
CA GLN A 702 -12.28 9.33 -24.79
C GLN A 702 -13.19 8.10 -24.71
N PRO A 703 -14.09 7.90 -25.68
CA PRO A 703 -14.89 6.70 -25.70
C PRO A 703 -13.90 5.55 -25.76
N ARG A 704 -13.97 4.64 -24.77
CA ARG A 704 -13.39 3.30 -24.89
C ARG A 704 -14.03 2.65 -26.13
N GLN A 705 -13.48 2.93 -27.30
CA GLN A 705 -13.79 2.22 -28.52
C GLN A 705 -13.28 0.80 -28.32
N PRO A 706 -14.08 -0.23 -28.65
CA PRO A 706 -13.59 -1.60 -28.63
C PRO A 706 -12.40 -1.70 -29.59
N SER A 707 -11.29 -2.22 -29.09
CA SER A 707 -9.98 -2.33 -29.75
C SER A 707 -9.96 -3.38 -30.88
N SER A 708 -11.01 -3.44 -31.72
CA SER A 708 -11.02 -4.20 -32.97
C SER A 708 -10.92 -3.32 -34.22
N TYR A 709 -10.86 -1.98 -34.07
CA TYR A 709 -10.67 -1.04 -35.17
C TYR A 709 -9.44 -0.14 -34.93
N GLN A 710 -8.24 -0.71 -34.96
CA GLN A 710 -7.06 0.05 -35.35
C GLN A 710 -6.45 -0.55 -36.62
N VAL A 711 -7.10 -0.24 -37.75
CA VAL A 711 -6.37 -0.13 -39.01
C VAL A 711 -5.65 1.21 -38.96
N ARG A 712 -4.33 1.13 -38.78
CA ARG A 712 -3.33 2.02 -39.39
C ARG A 712 -3.75 3.50 -39.52
N GLU A 713 -3.88 4.21 -38.40
CA GLU A 713 -3.78 5.67 -38.39
C GLU A 713 -2.72 6.13 -37.39
N GLY A 714 -1.95 7.12 -37.82
CA GLY A 714 -0.67 7.52 -37.22
C GLY A 714 -0.78 7.85 -35.73
N LYS A 715 0.28 7.47 -35.01
CA LYS A 715 0.54 7.83 -33.60
C LYS A 715 0.41 9.34 -33.42
N LEU A 716 -0.75 9.80 -32.97
CA LEU A 716 -0.91 11.13 -32.43
C LEU A 716 -0.39 11.08 -31.00
N PHE A 717 0.76 11.71 -30.76
CA PHE A 717 1.24 12.08 -29.43
C PHE A 717 0.06 12.52 -28.55
N PRO A 718 -0.01 12.19 -27.25
CA PRO A 718 -1.09 12.68 -26.39
C PRO A 718 -1.04 14.21 -26.36
N VAL A 719 -1.88 14.83 -27.18
CA VAL A 719 -2.05 16.28 -27.40
C VAL A 719 -2.31 17.02 -26.08
N SER A 720 -2.77 16.31 -25.04
CA SER A 720 -3.01 16.79 -23.69
C SER A 720 -1.76 17.26 -22.92
N TYR A 721 -0.58 16.69 -23.16
CA TYR A 721 0.65 17.09 -22.46
C TYR A 721 1.50 18.10 -23.25
N GLY A 722 1.42 18.07 -24.58
CA GLY A 722 2.06 19.05 -25.47
C GLY A 722 1.40 20.42 -25.43
N LEU A 723 0.05 20.50 -25.34
CA LEU A 723 -0.63 21.77 -25.09
C LEU A 723 -0.29 22.35 -23.72
N LEU A 724 -0.03 21.51 -22.71
CA LEU A 724 0.37 21.95 -21.39
C LEU A 724 1.73 22.66 -21.44
N LEU A 725 2.72 22.05 -22.09
CA LEU A 725 4.05 22.64 -22.26
C LEU A 725 3.99 23.95 -23.07
N ALA A 726 3.12 24.03 -24.09
CA ALA A 726 2.89 25.24 -24.87
C ALA A 726 2.19 26.34 -24.06
N PHE A 727 1.19 26.00 -23.24
CA PHE A 727 0.49 26.95 -22.37
C PHE A 727 1.41 27.47 -21.26
N PHE A 728 2.29 26.63 -20.71
CA PHE A 728 3.30 27.00 -19.71
C PHE A 728 4.47 27.83 -20.29
N LEU A 729 4.88 27.58 -21.53
CA LEU A 729 5.82 28.45 -22.24
C LEU A 729 5.21 29.83 -22.53
N MET A 730 3.90 29.90 -22.80
CA MET A 730 3.19 31.17 -22.97
C MET A 730 3.04 31.96 -21.65
N THR A 731 2.76 31.31 -20.51
CA THR A 731 2.66 32.00 -19.21
C THR A 731 4.02 32.44 -18.68
N SER A 732 5.09 31.68 -18.93
CA SER A 732 6.47 32.10 -18.63
C SER A 732 6.90 33.32 -19.46
N CYS A 733 6.37 33.47 -20.68
CA CYS A 733 6.61 34.63 -21.54
C CYS A 733 5.81 35.86 -21.08
N GLN A 734 4.62 35.68 -20.48
CA GLN A 734 3.85 36.79 -19.89
C GLN A 734 4.43 37.30 -18.56
N LEU A 735 5.04 36.44 -17.72
CA LEU A 735 5.70 36.91 -16.49
C LEU A 735 6.94 37.80 -16.79
N ARG A 736 7.65 37.53 -17.89
CA ARG A 736 8.79 38.34 -18.32
C ARG A 736 8.37 39.73 -18.86
N CYS A 737 7.10 39.89 -19.26
CA CYS A 737 6.51 41.20 -19.57
C CYS A 737 6.09 41.98 -18.31
N ILE A 738 5.87 41.32 -17.17
CA ILE A 738 5.49 41.96 -15.91
C ILE A 738 6.72 42.41 -15.09
N GLU A 739 7.89 41.77 -15.27
CA GLU A 739 9.17 42.30 -14.74
C GLU A 739 9.73 43.47 -15.56
N SER A 740 9.13 43.80 -16.71
CA SER A 740 9.55 44.90 -17.59
C SER A 740 8.63 46.14 -17.51
N ILE A 741 7.68 46.14 -16.59
CA ILE A 741 6.81 47.29 -16.21
C ILE A 741 7.05 47.53 -14.72
#